data_AF-A0ABD6LCJ4-F1
#
_entry.id   AF-A0ABD6LCJ4-F1
#
_cell.length_a   1.000
_cell.length_b   1.000
_cell.length_c   1.000
_cell.angle_alpha   90.00
_cell.angle_beta   90.00
_cell.angle_gamma   90.00
#
_symmetry.space_group_name_H-M   'P 1'
#
loop_
_entity.id
_entity.type
_entity.pdbx_description
1 polymer ?
#
loop_
_entity_poly.entity_id
_entity_poly.type
_entity_poly.pdbx_seq_one_letter_code
_entity_poly.pdbx_strand_id
1 'polypeptide(L)'
;MDMEINIANCNNILTGTVALIENRLNIKYAVNGTGKSTIAKAIESAAKHDDIGLKELTPYPYIGDAQEEHQPSVTGIPENLNIAVFNESYVNQYVFLDDELLKDSFEVFVKTENYERKLAEINRLIANVQTIFENNPELDMLLQDMNEFIAVFGNNARTGIANNGALVKGLSKGNLIQNIPEGLEDYTVFLKNDQNSKWLKWQATGREFMQLGDNCPFCASELTLHREKIERIKNEYDAKTIEHLSKILGLFERLGHYFIEETNQAVRRITQSVQGLSDEQKNYLVEIKGQVDLLYKKLNQLKHLGFDSLKDIDRLADGIPEFKIDMSYFTHLNSEYTNEKIAIINASIDQLIGEVGRLQGAVNQQKREIQTTVQKYNKEINDFLKNAGYGYTVSIDETPDHSYKLMLKFGESNTRISGVKKHLSFGERNAFALVLFMYQAIYMHANLIILDDPISSFDKNKKFAILDMLFIRGGSFRGKTTLLLTHDFEPVIDAIYNHPSFFQGIPSATFVENNQGVLNEKSINVDDIKSFAQLAIENIRSTENPVIKSIYLRKYIEVNRGKDLAWHLLSDLLHKRPRPTIGQNGVELSQEQIEQATEEIQEFIPEFDYFQLLDTVCNRAAMIDLYWHSESNYEKLQIYRLLYDATDENHVMRKFINETYHVENDYLFQLNPVLFNTIPNYIIDECDRTIANS
;
A
#
# COMPACT_ATOMS: atom_id res chain seq x y z
N MET A 1 -3.39 -14.59 -26.03
CA MET A 1 -4.32 -14.17 -27.10
C MET A 1 -3.95 -12.74 -27.46
N ASP A 2 -4.38 -12.29 -28.64
CA ASP A 2 -4.20 -10.88 -29.02
C ASP A 2 -5.48 -10.14 -28.62
N MET A 3 -5.33 -9.05 -27.89
CA MET A 3 -6.39 -8.14 -27.49
C MET A 3 -6.48 -7.03 -28.54
N GLU A 4 -7.60 -6.95 -29.25
CA GLU A 4 -7.86 -5.89 -30.24
C GLU A 4 -8.80 -4.86 -29.64
N ILE A 5 -8.31 -3.63 -29.47
CA ILE A 5 -9.07 -2.53 -28.89
C ILE A 5 -9.46 -1.57 -30.01
N ASN A 6 -10.76 -1.42 -30.27
CA ASN A 6 -11.26 -0.47 -31.25
C ASN A 6 -11.56 0.86 -30.56
N ILE A 7 -11.05 1.96 -31.12
CA ILE A 7 -11.23 3.32 -30.62
C ILE A 7 -11.89 4.13 -31.75
N ALA A 8 -13.02 4.75 -31.45
CA ALA A 8 -13.73 5.63 -32.39
C ALA A 8 -14.10 6.96 -31.74
N ASN A 9 -14.00 8.03 -32.53
CA ASN A 9 -14.32 9.41 -32.15
C ASN A 9 -13.68 9.87 -30.83
N CYS A 10 -12.38 9.66 -30.66
CA CYS A 10 -11.62 10.17 -29.51
C CYS A 10 -10.62 11.23 -30.00
N ASN A 11 -10.82 12.51 -29.65
CA ASN A 11 -9.99 13.67 -30.02
C ASN A 11 -9.66 13.71 -31.52
N ASN A 12 -8.41 13.38 -31.86
CA ASN A 12 -7.86 13.36 -33.21
C ASN A 12 -7.94 11.97 -33.87
N ILE A 13 -8.62 11.01 -33.25
CA ILE A 13 -8.84 9.64 -33.74
C ILE A 13 -10.34 9.50 -34.03
N LEU A 14 -10.70 9.37 -35.29
CA LEU A 14 -12.06 9.07 -35.73
C LEU A 14 -12.35 7.57 -35.67
N THR A 15 -11.39 6.73 -36.07
CA THR A 15 -11.50 5.27 -36.00
C THR A 15 -10.13 4.62 -36.00
N GLY A 16 -10.01 3.45 -35.38
CA GLY A 16 -8.75 2.71 -35.33
C GLY A 16 -8.80 1.49 -34.43
N THR A 17 -7.87 0.57 -34.65
CA THR A 17 -7.68 -0.61 -33.81
C THR A 17 -6.25 -0.64 -33.27
N VAL A 18 -6.11 -0.86 -31.97
CA VAL A 18 -4.84 -1.03 -31.27
C VAL A 18 -4.74 -2.47 -30.80
N ALA A 19 -3.78 -3.22 -31.36
CA ALA A 19 -3.58 -4.63 -31.01
C ALA A 19 -2.51 -4.79 -29.92
N LEU A 20 -2.80 -5.58 -28.89
CA LEU A 20 -1.90 -5.91 -27.78
C LEU A 20 -1.73 -7.41 -27.64
N ILE A 21 -0.49 -7.87 -27.48
CA ILE A 21 -0.18 -9.26 -27.16
C ILE A 21 -0.06 -9.39 -25.64
N GLU A 22 -0.85 -10.30 -25.05
CA GLU A 22 -0.85 -10.55 -23.61
C GLU A 22 0.52 -11.00 -23.08
N ASN A 23 0.83 -10.61 -21.85
CA ASN A 23 2.03 -10.99 -21.10
C ASN A 23 3.34 -10.56 -21.77
N ARG A 24 3.30 -9.48 -22.55
CA ARG A 24 4.45 -8.91 -23.26
C ARG A 24 4.51 -7.40 -23.18
N LEU A 25 5.71 -6.87 -23.44
CA LEU A 25 5.91 -5.46 -23.77
C LEU A 25 5.45 -5.22 -25.22
N ASN A 26 4.48 -4.33 -25.38
CA ASN A 26 3.91 -3.87 -26.65
C ASN A 26 4.32 -2.43 -26.88
N ILE A 27 5.28 -2.20 -27.76
CA ILE A 27 5.82 -0.88 -28.08
C ILE A 27 5.08 -0.31 -29.28
N LYS A 28 4.42 0.82 -29.09
CA LYS A 28 3.75 1.61 -30.14
C LYS A 28 4.59 2.85 -30.41
N TYR A 29 5.40 2.77 -31.46
CA TYR A 29 6.27 3.86 -31.91
C TYR A 29 5.48 4.75 -32.86
N ALA A 30 5.34 6.03 -32.51
CA ALA A 30 4.53 6.97 -33.28
C ALA A 30 5.05 8.40 -33.19
N VAL A 31 4.99 9.12 -34.30
CA VAL A 31 5.35 10.54 -34.35
C VAL A 31 4.42 11.39 -33.47
N ASN A 32 4.88 12.59 -33.13
CA ASN A 32 4.07 13.53 -32.35
C ASN A 32 2.82 13.97 -33.12
N GLY A 33 1.69 14.09 -32.42
CA GLY A 33 0.39 14.39 -33.03
C GLY A 33 -0.43 13.18 -33.50
N THR A 34 0.12 11.96 -33.45
CA THR A 34 -0.61 10.73 -33.87
C THR A 34 -1.80 10.37 -32.96
N GLY A 35 -1.78 10.80 -31.69
CA GLY A 35 -2.83 10.48 -30.71
C GLY A 35 -2.42 9.47 -29.63
N LYS A 36 -1.11 9.30 -29.35
CA LYS A 36 -0.59 8.42 -28.28
C LYS A 36 -1.31 8.61 -26.94
N SER A 37 -1.32 9.83 -26.41
CA SER A 37 -2.02 10.15 -25.16
C SER A 37 -3.53 9.96 -25.25
N THR A 38 -4.13 10.15 -26.44
CA THR A 38 -5.54 9.87 -26.67
C THR A 38 -5.83 8.37 -26.56
N ILE A 39 -4.97 7.50 -27.13
CA ILE A 39 -5.07 6.04 -26.99
C ILE A 39 -5.01 5.67 -25.51
N ALA A 40 -4.01 6.17 -24.77
CA ALA A 40 -3.85 5.89 -23.35
C ALA A 40 -5.10 6.27 -22.54
N LYS A 41 -5.60 7.51 -22.72
CA LYS A 41 -6.79 8.01 -22.01
C LYS A 41 -8.06 7.26 -22.38
N ALA A 42 -8.26 6.96 -23.67
CA ALA A 42 -9.44 6.24 -24.15
C ALA A 42 -9.51 4.83 -23.53
N ILE A 43 -8.38 4.11 -23.53
CA ILE A 43 -8.30 2.78 -22.90
C ILE A 43 -8.49 2.89 -21.39
N GLU A 44 -7.90 3.90 -20.74
CA GLU A 44 -8.04 4.12 -19.29
C GLU A 44 -9.50 4.37 -18.88
N SER A 45 -10.17 5.33 -19.53
CA SER A 45 -11.56 5.69 -19.22
C SER A 45 -12.49 4.52 -19.47
N ALA A 46 -12.32 3.79 -20.58
CA ALA A 46 -13.16 2.64 -20.89
C ALA A 46 -12.92 1.46 -19.93
N ALA A 47 -11.68 1.17 -19.54
CA ALA A 47 -11.37 0.12 -18.55
C ALA A 47 -11.86 0.44 -17.14
N LYS A 48 -11.92 1.74 -16.77
CA LYS A 48 -12.44 2.20 -15.47
C LYS A 48 -13.96 2.43 -15.45
N HIS A 49 -14.65 2.20 -16.57
CA HIS A 49 -16.06 2.57 -16.75
C HIS A 49 -16.35 4.05 -16.44
N ASP A 50 -15.41 4.93 -16.80
CA ASP A 50 -15.51 6.37 -16.62
C ASP A 50 -16.12 7.03 -17.87
N ASP A 51 -17.46 7.00 -17.94
CA ASP A 51 -18.21 7.61 -19.04
C ASP A 51 -17.98 9.12 -19.16
N ILE A 52 -17.64 9.80 -18.06
CA ILE A 52 -17.38 11.24 -18.06
C ILE A 52 -16.02 11.51 -18.72
N GLY A 53 -14.97 10.83 -18.25
CA GLY A 53 -13.64 10.95 -18.83
C GLY A 53 -13.60 10.54 -20.30
N LEU A 54 -14.37 9.52 -20.70
CA LEU A 54 -14.48 9.13 -22.10
C LEU A 54 -15.14 10.24 -22.93
N LYS A 55 -16.24 10.84 -22.45
CA LYS A 55 -16.91 11.98 -23.12
C LYS A 55 -16.04 13.21 -23.25
N GLU A 56 -15.11 13.46 -22.33
CA GLU A 56 -14.13 14.56 -22.46
C GLU A 56 -13.20 14.39 -23.68
N LEU A 57 -13.08 13.17 -24.22
CA LEU A 57 -12.35 12.89 -25.45
C LEU A 57 -13.18 13.14 -26.71
N THR A 58 -14.36 13.76 -26.64
CA THR A 58 -15.17 14.06 -27.84
C THR A 58 -14.35 14.90 -28.83
N PRO A 59 -14.32 14.56 -30.14
CA PRO A 59 -13.58 15.33 -31.14
C PRO A 59 -14.11 16.76 -31.18
N TYR A 60 -13.21 17.74 -31.34
CA TYR A 60 -13.57 19.17 -31.35
C TYR A 60 -14.76 19.53 -32.26
N PRO A 61 -14.89 18.98 -33.49
CA PRO A 61 -16.03 19.27 -34.36
C PRO A 61 -17.40 18.82 -33.81
N TYR A 62 -17.40 17.88 -32.87
CA TYR A 62 -18.61 17.24 -32.34
C TYR A 62 -18.94 17.65 -30.89
N ILE A 63 -18.22 18.63 -30.33
CA ILE A 63 -18.50 19.13 -28.97
C ILE A 63 -19.92 19.73 -28.95
N GLY A 64 -20.78 19.19 -28.08
CA GLY A 64 -22.18 19.61 -27.95
C GLY A 64 -23.13 18.95 -28.95
N ASP A 65 -22.63 18.07 -29.81
CA ASP A 65 -23.46 17.18 -30.62
C ASP A 65 -23.97 16.01 -29.75
N ALA A 66 -25.22 15.62 -29.96
CA ALA A 66 -25.88 14.53 -29.24
C ALA A 66 -26.04 13.27 -30.11
N GLN A 67 -25.57 13.29 -31.37
CA GLN A 67 -25.56 12.10 -32.22
C GLN A 67 -24.62 11.04 -31.65
N GLU A 68 -25.13 9.81 -31.49
CA GLU A 68 -24.42 8.67 -30.90
C GLU A 68 -23.17 8.30 -31.72
N GLU A 69 -23.26 8.39 -33.05
CA GLU A 69 -22.16 8.14 -34.00
C GLU A 69 -21.00 9.14 -33.88
N HIS A 70 -21.21 10.28 -33.21
CA HIS A 70 -20.18 11.30 -32.97
C HIS A 70 -19.59 11.22 -31.55
N GLN A 71 -20.14 10.37 -30.69
CA GLN A 71 -19.64 10.18 -29.35
C GLN A 71 -18.41 9.28 -29.33
N PRO A 72 -17.46 9.52 -28.41
CA PRO A 72 -16.31 8.65 -28.20
C PRO A 72 -16.76 7.25 -27.77
N SER A 73 -16.18 6.23 -28.38
CA SER A 73 -16.44 4.84 -28.02
C SER A 73 -15.17 4.01 -28.07
N VAL A 74 -15.07 3.07 -27.13
CA VAL A 74 -13.97 2.11 -27.06
C VAL A 74 -14.55 0.73 -26.81
N THR A 75 -14.17 -0.25 -27.63
CA THR A 75 -14.64 -1.64 -27.52
C THR A 75 -13.47 -2.62 -27.57
N GLY A 76 -13.68 -3.85 -27.13
CA GLY A 76 -12.63 -4.88 -27.07
C GLY A 76 -11.85 -4.95 -25.75
N ILE A 77 -12.26 -4.17 -24.74
CA ILE A 77 -11.68 -4.20 -23.39
C ILE A 77 -12.38 -5.30 -22.55
N PRO A 78 -11.62 -6.18 -21.83
CA PRO A 78 -12.19 -7.15 -20.91
C PRO A 78 -12.92 -6.50 -19.72
N GLU A 79 -14.03 -7.10 -19.26
CA GLU A 79 -14.86 -6.57 -18.17
C GLU A 79 -14.12 -6.39 -16.83
N ASN A 80 -13.12 -7.23 -16.53
CA ASN A 80 -12.37 -7.21 -15.26
C ASN A 80 -10.93 -6.72 -15.44
N LEU A 81 -10.73 -5.69 -16.25
CA LEU A 81 -9.39 -5.16 -16.51
C LEU A 81 -8.95 -4.16 -15.42
N ASN A 82 -7.99 -4.57 -14.59
CA ASN A 82 -7.32 -3.65 -13.68
C ASN A 82 -6.17 -2.94 -14.39
N ILE A 83 -6.32 -1.64 -14.63
CA ILE A 83 -5.39 -0.83 -15.42
C ILE A 83 -4.57 0.13 -14.54
N ALA A 84 -3.28 0.25 -14.84
CA ALA A 84 -2.42 1.31 -14.30
C ALA A 84 -1.82 2.14 -15.44
N VAL A 85 -1.89 3.47 -15.34
CA VAL A 85 -1.42 4.38 -16.39
C VAL A 85 -0.38 5.33 -15.82
N PHE A 86 0.78 5.40 -16.48
CA PHE A 86 1.81 6.40 -16.22
C PHE A 86 1.66 7.53 -17.24
N ASN A 87 1.38 8.73 -16.75
CA ASN A 87 1.28 9.96 -17.53
C ASN A 87 1.66 11.17 -16.65
N GLU A 88 1.63 12.38 -17.20
CA GLU A 88 1.97 13.60 -16.45
C GLU A 88 1.06 13.84 -15.23
N SER A 89 -0.22 13.46 -15.31
CA SER A 89 -1.17 13.57 -14.20
C SER A 89 -0.72 12.71 -13.00
N TYR A 90 -0.27 11.49 -13.27
CA TYR A 90 0.26 10.59 -12.25
C TYR A 90 1.46 11.21 -11.51
N VAL A 91 2.44 11.73 -12.24
CA VAL A 91 3.66 12.34 -11.66
C VAL A 91 3.31 13.51 -10.74
N ASN A 92 2.31 14.31 -11.12
CA ASN A 92 1.90 15.48 -10.34
C ASN A 92 1.13 15.13 -9.07
N GLN A 93 0.30 14.07 -9.11
CA GLN A 93 -0.61 13.69 -8.02
C GLN A 93 0.02 12.72 -7.00
N TYR A 94 0.80 11.74 -7.45
CA TYR A 94 1.19 10.59 -6.62
C TYR A 94 2.66 10.56 -6.21
N VAL A 95 3.50 11.41 -6.79
CA VAL A 95 4.95 11.40 -6.57
C VAL A 95 5.45 12.76 -6.09
N PHE A 96 6.46 12.75 -5.22
CA PHE A 96 7.15 13.92 -4.65
C PHE A 96 6.24 14.81 -3.80
N LEU A 97 5.54 14.21 -2.84
CA LEU A 97 4.86 14.95 -1.78
C LEU A 97 5.91 15.58 -0.84
N ASP A 98 5.52 16.60 -0.08
CA ASP A 98 6.46 17.38 0.75
C ASP A 98 7.13 16.53 1.84
N ASP A 99 6.43 15.50 2.34
CA ASP A 99 6.86 14.64 3.43
C ASP A 99 7.14 13.18 3.01
N GLU A 100 6.85 12.81 1.76
CA GLU A 100 6.98 11.44 1.24
C GLU A 100 7.17 11.42 -0.29
N LEU A 101 8.00 10.52 -0.81
CA LEU A 101 8.28 10.44 -2.25
C LEU A 101 7.16 9.80 -3.08
N LEU A 102 6.42 8.86 -2.51
CA LEU A 102 5.31 8.15 -3.14
C LEU A 102 4.15 8.18 -2.18
N LYS A 103 2.98 8.63 -2.62
CA LYS A 103 1.78 8.59 -1.79
C LYS A 103 1.51 7.15 -1.31
N ASP A 104 1.26 6.99 -0.01
CA ASP A 104 0.95 5.70 0.61
C ASP A 104 2.10 4.69 0.49
N SER A 105 3.36 5.13 0.64
CA SER A 105 4.53 4.26 0.43
C SER A 105 4.60 3.10 1.44
N PHE A 106 3.99 3.25 2.62
CA PHE A 106 3.80 2.15 3.57
C PHE A 106 3.02 0.98 2.97
N GLU A 107 1.92 1.28 2.27
CA GLU A 107 1.08 0.26 1.62
C GLU A 107 1.89 -0.47 0.54
N VAL A 108 2.58 0.30 -0.31
CA VAL A 108 3.33 -0.25 -1.45
C VAL A 108 4.55 -1.08 -1.02
N PHE A 109 5.33 -0.61 -0.03
CA PHE A 109 6.63 -1.21 0.29
C PHE A 109 6.64 -2.06 1.56
N VAL A 110 5.66 -1.95 2.45
CA VAL A 110 5.69 -2.63 3.76
C VAL A 110 4.50 -3.56 3.96
N LYS A 111 3.31 -3.17 3.52
CA LYS A 111 2.07 -3.93 3.74
C LYS A 111 1.89 -5.06 2.73
N THR A 112 2.73 -6.08 2.87
CA THR A 112 2.61 -7.32 2.10
C THR A 112 1.42 -8.17 2.60
N GLU A 113 0.96 -9.13 1.79
CA GLU A 113 -0.07 -10.11 2.24
C GLU A 113 0.34 -10.83 3.54
N ASN A 114 1.63 -11.12 3.68
CA ASN A 114 2.16 -11.77 4.87
C ASN A 114 2.20 -10.81 6.08
N TYR A 115 2.46 -9.52 5.85
CA TYR A 115 2.31 -8.48 6.87
C TYR A 115 0.87 -8.48 7.42
N GLU A 116 -0.15 -8.49 6.55
CA GLU A 116 -1.55 -8.46 6.97
C GLU A 116 -1.95 -9.74 7.74
N ARG A 117 -1.54 -10.91 7.23
CA ARG A 117 -1.80 -12.19 7.89
C ARG A 117 -1.27 -12.22 9.32
N LYS A 118 -0.04 -11.74 9.53
CA LYS A 118 0.58 -11.66 10.86
C LYS A 118 -0.06 -10.60 11.74
N LEU A 119 -0.46 -9.46 11.18
CA LEU A 119 -1.21 -8.45 11.94
C LEU A 119 -2.55 -9.01 12.45
N ALA A 120 -3.26 -9.78 11.62
CA ALA A 120 -4.47 -10.47 12.02
C ALA A 120 -4.21 -11.51 13.13
N GLU A 121 -3.11 -12.25 13.05
CA GLU A 121 -2.68 -13.18 14.10
C GLU A 121 -2.38 -12.45 15.43
N ILE A 122 -1.65 -11.33 15.36
CA ILE A 122 -1.34 -10.47 16.52
C ILE A 122 -2.65 -9.98 17.15
N ASN A 123 -3.59 -9.46 16.36
CA ASN A 123 -4.87 -8.97 16.86
C ASN A 123 -5.69 -10.10 17.55
N ARG A 124 -5.64 -11.31 17.00
CA ARG A 124 -6.27 -12.49 17.63
C ARG A 124 -5.62 -12.83 18.98
N LEU A 125 -4.30 -12.81 19.05
CA LEU A 125 -3.56 -13.09 20.29
C LEU A 125 -3.85 -12.03 21.37
N ILE A 126 -3.94 -10.74 20.99
CA ILE A 126 -4.34 -9.66 21.91
C ILE A 126 -5.74 -9.93 22.48
N ALA A 127 -6.71 -10.27 21.62
CA ALA A 127 -8.08 -10.54 22.05
C ALA A 127 -8.14 -11.74 23.01
N ASN A 128 -7.42 -12.83 22.70
CA ASN A 128 -7.33 -13.98 23.61
C ASN A 128 -6.78 -13.56 24.98
N VAL A 129 -5.67 -12.83 24.99
CA VAL A 129 -4.99 -12.37 26.19
C VAL A 129 -5.89 -11.49 27.07
N GLN A 130 -6.70 -10.60 26.48
CA GLN A 130 -7.66 -9.75 27.21
C GLN A 130 -8.76 -10.57 27.89
N THR A 131 -9.23 -11.65 27.28
CA THR A 131 -10.41 -12.39 27.77
C THR A 131 -10.14 -13.40 28.91
N ILE A 132 -8.89 -13.82 29.15
CA ILE A 132 -8.55 -14.92 30.08
C ILE A 132 -9.02 -14.65 31.52
N PHE A 133 -8.89 -13.40 31.99
CA PHE A 133 -9.25 -13.03 33.37
C PHE A 133 -10.49 -12.12 33.46
N GLU A 134 -10.96 -11.55 32.34
CA GLU A 134 -12.24 -10.84 32.30
C GLU A 134 -13.44 -11.78 32.52
N ASN A 135 -13.36 -13.01 32.01
CA ASN A 135 -14.45 -13.99 32.05
C ASN A 135 -14.07 -15.26 32.84
N ASN A 136 -13.54 -15.10 34.06
CA ASN A 136 -13.11 -16.22 34.89
C ASN A 136 -14.04 -16.39 36.13
N PRO A 137 -15.01 -17.34 36.09
CA PRO A 137 -15.98 -17.52 37.17
C PRO A 137 -15.34 -17.88 38.52
N GLU A 138 -14.26 -18.67 38.50
CA GLU A 138 -13.53 -19.07 39.68
C GLU A 138 -12.86 -17.85 40.35
N LEU A 139 -12.25 -16.96 39.56
CA LEU A 139 -11.67 -15.71 40.06
C LEU A 139 -12.73 -14.80 40.68
N ASP A 140 -13.88 -14.67 40.02
CA ASP A 140 -14.98 -13.83 40.50
C ASP A 140 -15.56 -14.34 41.83
N MET A 141 -15.76 -15.65 41.93
CA MET A 141 -16.23 -16.29 43.15
C MET A 141 -15.24 -16.10 44.30
N LEU A 142 -13.94 -16.32 44.06
CA LEU A 142 -12.90 -16.10 45.07
C LEU A 142 -12.87 -14.64 45.54
N LEU A 143 -12.92 -13.68 44.61
CA LEU A 143 -12.94 -12.26 44.94
C LEU A 143 -14.16 -11.89 45.80
N GLN A 144 -15.32 -12.42 45.45
CA GLN A 144 -16.55 -12.20 46.22
C GLN A 144 -16.43 -12.74 47.64
N ASP A 145 -16.00 -14.00 47.79
CA ASP A 145 -15.86 -14.66 49.09
C ASP A 145 -14.83 -13.97 49.98
N MET A 146 -13.65 -13.65 49.44
CA MET A 146 -12.61 -12.96 50.19
C MET A 146 -13.06 -11.54 50.60
N ASN A 147 -13.73 -10.80 49.72
CA ASN A 147 -14.25 -9.46 50.04
C ASN A 147 -15.34 -9.51 51.12
N GLU A 148 -16.23 -10.51 51.09
CA GLU A 148 -17.25 -10.70 52.11
C GLU A 148 -16.63 -11.01 53.48
N PHE A 149 -15.57 -11.83 53.51
CA PHE A 149 -14.78 -12.07 54.71
C PHE A 149 -14.14 -10.78 55.25
N ILE A 150 -13.50 -9.99 54.39
CA ILE A 150 -12.84 -8.73 54.80
C ILE A 150 -13.89 -7.75 55.36
N ALA A 151 -15.08 -7.69 54.76
CA ALA A 151 -16.13 -6.74 55.12
C ALA A 151 -16.64 -6.88 56.57
N VAL A 152 -16.64 -8.09 57.16
CA VAL A 152 -17.14 -8.26 58.55
C VAL A 152 -16.24 -7.62 59.61
N PHE A 153 -14.98 -7.34 59.29
CA PHE A 153 -14.04 -6.62 60.15
C PHE A 153 -14.24 -5.08 60.13
N GLY A 154 -15.03 -4.56 59.16
CA GLY A 154 -15.42 -3.15 59.05
C GLY A 154 -14.52 -2.27 58.15
N ASN A 155 -15.11 -1.23 57.54
CA ASN A 155 -14.40 -0.26 56.69
C ASN A 155 -13.45 0.62 57.53
N ASN A 156 -12.21 0.82 57.04
CA ASN A 156 -11.08 1.56 57.66
C ASN A 156 -10.19 0.83 58.67
N ALA A 157 -10.22 -0.51 58.74
CA ALA A 157 -9.21 -1.25 59.49
C ALA A 157 -7.90 -1.38 58.68
N ARG A 158 -7.11 -0.30 58.58
CA ARG A 158 -5.79 -0.35 57.92
C ARG A 158 -4.82 -1.35 58.57
N THR A 159 -5.06 -1.76 59.83
CA THR A 159 -4.31 -2.82 60.55
C THR A 159 -5.10 -3.34 61.77
N GLY A 160 -6.27 -3.98 61.59
CA GLY A 160 -6.95 -4.61 62.74
C GLY A 160 -8.44 -4.90 62.56
N ILE A 161 -9.21 -4.73 63.65
CA ILE A 161 -10.66 -4.91 63.70
C ILE A 161 -11.31 -3.59 64.09
N ALA A 162 -12.32 -3.13 63.35
CA ALA A 162 -13.05 -1.93 63.74
C ALA A 162 -13.90 -2.19 65.00
N ASN A 163 -13.76 -1.36 66.03
CA ASN A 163 -14.57 -1.47 67.27
C ASN A 163 -16.09 -1.42 67.00
N ASN A 164 -16.49 -0.72 65.94
CA ASN A 164 -17.88 -0.63 65.50
C ASN A 164 -18.28 -1.67 64.44
N GLY A 165 -17.36 -2.55 64.04
CA GLY A 165 -17.53 -3.58 63.01
C GLY A 165 -18.48 -4.69 63.46
N ALA A 166 -19.01 -5.42 62.47
CA ALA A 166 -19.95 -6.51 62.72
C ALA A 166 -19.32 -7.59 63.60
N LEU A 167 -18.05 -7.94 63.34
CA LEU A 167 -17.30 -8.96 64.08
C LEU A 167 -17.23 -8.69 65.59
N VAL A 168 -16.77 -7.50 65.98
CA VAL A 168 -16.65 -7.10 67.40
C VAL A 168 -18.02 -7.03 68.06
N LYS A 169 -19.01 -6.44 67.38
CA LYS A 169 -20.37 -6.31 67.94
C LYS A 169 -21.02 -7.67 68.16
N GLY A 170 -20.95 -8.56 67.16
CA GLY A 170 -21.56 -9.89 67.22
C GLY A 170 -20.93 -10.78 68.29
N LEU A 171 -19.61 -10.71 68.49
CA LEU A 171 -18.89 -11.55 69.45
C LEU A 171 -18.60 -10.85 70.79
N SER A 172 -19.07 -9.62 71.01
CA SER A 172 -18.77 -8.82 72.23
C SER A 172 -19.30 -9.45 73.53
N LYS A 173 -20.44 -10.15 73.47
CA LYS A 173 -21.09 -10.81 74.61
C LYS A 173 -20.94 -12.34 74.59
N GLY A 174 -20.03 -12.87 73.78
CA GLY A 174 -19.93 -14.31 73.52
C GLY A 174 -21.11 -14.84 72.68
N ASN A 175 -21.14 -16.16 72.48
CA ASN A 175 -22.15 -16.83 71.68
C ASN A 175 -23.44 -17.09 72.49
N LEU A 176 -24.28 -16.08 72.58
CA LEU A 176 -25.57 -16.16 73.28
C LEU A 176 -26.62 -17.01 72.54
N ILE A 177 -26.35 -17.42 71.29
CA ILE A 177 -27.22 -18.34 70.52
C ILE A 177 -27.01 -19.77 71.02
N GLN A 178 -25.76 -20.19 71.18
CA GLN A 178 -25.43 -21.53 71.66
C GLN A 178 -25.44 -21.63 73.19
N ASN A 179 -25.03 -20.57 73.88
CA ASN A 179 -24.93 -20.49 75.34
C ASN A 179 -26.05 -19.59 75.90
N ILE A 180 -27.24 -20.17 76.09
CA ILE A 180 -28.40 -19.45 76.62
C ILE A 180 -28.20 -19.21 78.12
N PRO A 181 -28.38 -17.98 78.64
CA PRO A 181 -28.27 -17.69 80.07
C PRO A 181 -29.24 -18.53 80.91
N GLU A 182 -28.76 -18.95 82.09
CA GLU A 182 -29.53 -19.79 83.02
C GLU A 182 -30.88 -19.15 83.39
N GLY A 183 -31.97 -19.88 83.21
CA GLY A 183 -33.35 -19.44 83.45
C GLY A 183 -34.10 -18.91 82.22
N LEU A 184 -33.47 -18.93 81.04
CA LEU A 184 -34.07 -18.55 79.74
C LEU A 184 -34.23 -19.73 78.76
N GLU A 185 -34.07 -20.97 79.24
CA GLU A 185 -34.07 -22.19 78.43
C GLU A 185 -35.40 -22.42 77.70
N ASP A 186 -36.50 -21.93 78.27
CA ASP A 186 -37.85 -21.98 77.66
C ASP A 186 -37.88 -21.30 76.27
N TYR A 187 -36.96 -20.36 76.01
CA TYR A 187 -36.86 -19.63 74.74
C TYR A 187 -35.89 -20.25 73.73
N THR A 188 -35.31 -21.42 74.02
CA THR A 188 -34.28 -22.07 73.17
C THR A 188 -34.70 -22.17 71.71
N VAL A 189 -35.95 -22.58 71.46
CA VAL A 189 -36.49 -22.74 70.10
C VAL A 189 -36.43 -21.43 69.33
N PHE A 190 -36.66 -20.28 69.97
CA PHE A 190 -36.66 -18.97 69.32
C PHE A 190 -35.26 -18.37 69.21
N LEU A 191 -34.41 -18.59 70.22
CA LEU A 191 -33.04 -18.06 70.26
C LEU A 191 -32.10 -18.78 69.29
N LYS A 192 -32.30 -20.09 69.08
CA LYS A 192 -31.52 -20.91 68.14
C LYS A 192 -32.08 -20.95 66.72
N ASN A 193 -33.26 -20.37 66.47
CA ASN A 193 -33.85 -20.30 65.13
C ASN A 193 -33.20 -19.20 64.27
N ASP A 194 -33.20 -19.38 62.95
CA ASP A 194 -32.69 -18.38 62.00
C ASP A 194 -33.43 -17.03 62.06
N GLN A 195 -34.67 -17.02 62.56
CA GLN A 195 -35.45 -15.80 62.78
C GLN A 195 -35.22 -15.16 64.17
N ASN A 196 -34.21 -15.59 64.92
CA ASN A 196 -33.92 -15.11 66.28
C ASN A 196 -33.88 -13.57 66.39
N SER A 197 -33.25 -12.88 65.44
CA SER A 197 -33.13 -11.42 65.43
C SER A 197 -34.48 -10.73 65.19
N LYS A 198 -35.32 -11.29 64.30
CA LYS A 198 -36.69 -10.81 64.05
C LYS A 198 -37.57 -11.04 65.27
N TRP A 199 -37.45 -12.22 65.89
CA TRP A 199 -38.16 -12.56 67.11
C TRP A 199 -37.76 -11.65 68.27
N LEU A 200 -36.47 -11.35 68.46
CA LEU A 200 -35.99 -10.41 69.48
C LEU A 200 -36.48 -8.98 69.24
N LYS A 201 -36.51 -8.51 67.98
CA LYS A 201 -37.12 -7.21 67.63
C LYS A 201 -38.60 -7.20 67.99
N TRP A 202 -39.32 -8.25 67.61
CA TRP A 202 -40.74 -8.41 67.94
C TRP A 202 -40.98 -8.44 69.45
N GLN A 203 -40.16 -9.17 70.21
CA GLN A 203 -40.24 -9.24 71.68
C GLN A 203 -40.02 -7.86 72.30
N ALA A 204 -39.01 -7.13 71.83
CA ALA A 204 -38.68 -5.80 72.32
C ALA A 204 -39.81 -4.79 72.08
N THR A 205 -40.49 -4.87 70.93
CA THR A 205 -41.68 -4.06 70.62
C THR A 205 -42.90 -4.54 71.41
N GLY A 206 -43.12 -5.85 71.50
CA GLY A 206 -44.24 -6.45 72.25
C GLY A 206 -44.23 -6.09 73.73
N ARG A 207 -43.04 -5.92 74.32
CA ARG A 207 -42.84 -5.44 75.70
C ARG A 207 -43.51 -4.09 75.98
N GLU A 208 -43.56 -3.18 75.01
CA GLU A 208 -44.15 -1.84 75.22
C GLU A 208 -45.63 -1.96 75.62
N PHE A 209 -46.34 -2.96 75.08
CA PHE A 209 -47.74 -3.24 75.41
C PHE A 209 -47.93 -3.93 76.77
N MET A 210 -46.88 -4.55 77.32
CA MET A 210 -46.94 -5.20 78.64
C MET A 210 -46.97 -4.21 79.81
N GLN A 211 -46.78 -2.90 79.55
CA GLN A 211 -46.92 -1.85 80.56
C GLN A 211 -48.39 -1.46 80.79
N LEU A 212 -49.31 -1.90 79.93
CA LEU A 212 -50.72 -1.49 79.93
C LEU A 212 -51.61 -2.33 80.88
N GLY A 213 -51.12 -3.46 81.39
CA GLY A 213 -51.86 -4.34 82.30
C GLY A 213 -51.08 -5.62 82.66
N ASP A 214 -51.69 -6.50 83.45
CA ASP A 214 -51.07 -7.74 83.95
C ASP A 214 -51.40 -8.99 83.11
N ASN A 215 -52.10 -8.81 81.98
CA ASN A 215 -52.43 -9.88 81.04
C ASN A 215 -51.54 -9.82 79.79
N CYS A 216 -51.23 -10.99 79.22
CA CYS A 216 -50.44 -11.13 78.02
C CYS A 216 -51.11 -10.44 76.83
N PRO A 217 -50.43 -9.53 76.10
CA PRO A 217 -51.02 -8.83 74.97
C PRO A 217 -51.34 -9.75 73.77
N PHE A 218 -50.91 -11.01 73.79
CA PHE A 218 -51.14 -11.99 72.72
C PHE A 218 -52.21 -13.03 73.07
N CYS A 219 -52.20 -13.59 74.28
CA CYS A 219 -53.14 -14.65 74.68
C CYS A 219 -54.09 -14.28 75.82
N ALA A 220 -54.01 -13.05 76.33
CA ALA A 220 -54.80 -12.52 77.46
C ALA A 220 -54.66 -13.28 78.79
N SER A 221 -53.78 -14.27 78.90
CA SER A 221 -53.46 -14.96 80.16
C SER A 221 -52.63 -14.10 81.13
N GLU A 222 -52.72 -14.37 82.43
CA GLU A 222 -51.98 -13.67 83.48
C GLU A 222 -50.45 -13.78 83.29
N LEU A 223 -49.75 -12.63 83.28
CA LEU A 223 -48.30 -12.52 83.02
C LEU A 223 -47.44 -12.54 84.28
N THR A 224 -48.03 -12.45 85.47
CA THR A 224 -47.34 -12.16 86.74
C THR A 224 -46.15 -13.09 86.99
N LEU A 225 -46.30 -14.38 86.66
CA LEU A 225 -45.29 -15.42 86.86
C LEU A 225 -44.17 -15.43 85.80
N HIS A 226 -44.36 -14.77 84.65
CA HIS A 226 -43.43 -14.80 83.52
C HIS A 226 -42.82 -13.44 83.16
N ARG A 227 -43.34 -12.34 83.73
CA ARG A 227 -42.93 -10.97 83.44
C ARG A 227 -41.42 -10.75 83.62
N GLU A 228 -40.85 -11.27 84.71
CA GLU A 228 -39.43 -11.16 85.00
C GLU A 228 -38.56 -11.87 83.95
N LYS A 229 -38.94 -13.08 83.52
CA LYS A 229 -38.24 -13.82 82.46
C LYS A 229 -38.26 -13.07 81.12
N ILE A 230 -39.40 -12.45 80.77
CA ILE A 230 -39.55 -11.67 79.54
C ILE A 230 -38.69 -10.40 79.59
N GLU A 231 -38.65 -9.71 80.73
CA GLU A 231 -37.78 -8.54 80.94
C GLU A 231 -36.30 -8.91 80.83
N ARG A 232 -35.93 -10.07 81.38
CA ARG A 232 -34.55 -10.56 81.35
C ARG A 232 -34.08 -10.87 79.92
N ILE A 233 -34.95 -11.36 79.02
CA ILE A 233 -34.61 -11.55 77.60
C ILE A 233 -34.10 -10.25 76.96
N LYS A 234 -34.76 -9.12 77.18
CA LYS A 234 -34.35 -7.82 76.61
C LYS A 234 -33.03 -7.30 77.18
N ASN A 235 -32.79 -7.55 78.47
CA ASN A 235 -31.57 -7.09 79.14
C ASN A 235 -30.33 -7.88 78.68
N GLU A 236 -30.51 -9.19 78.48
CA GLU A 236 -29.43 -10.10 78.07
C GLU A 236 -29.17 -10.03 76.55
N TYR A 237 -30.24 -10.01 75.73
CA TYR A 237 -30.16 -10.08 74.27
C TYR A 237 -30.42 -8.74 73.58
N ASP A 238 -29.49 -8.32 72.71
CA ASP A 238 -29.73 -7.24 71.74
C ASP A 238 -29.92 -7.84 70.33
N ALA A 239 -31.04 -7.52 69.69
CA ALA A 239 -31.39 -8.08 68.39
C ALA A 239 -30.34 -7.76 67.30
N LYS A 240 -29.71 -6.58 67.35
CA LYS A 240 -28.69 -6.19 66.38
C LYS A 240 -27.36 -6.93 66.60
N THR A 241 -26.96 -7.12 67.85
CA THR A 241 -25.84 -8.01 68.20
C THR A 241 -26.07 -9.44 67.73
N ILE A 242 -27.27 -10.00 67.93
CA ILE A 242 -27.60 -11.37 67.48
C ILE A 242 -27.67 -11.49 65.95
N GLU A 243 -28.16 -10.45 65.27
CA GLU A 243 -28.12 -10.36 63.80
C GLU A 243 -26.67 -10.39 63.28
N HIS A 244 -25.76 -9.61 63.90
CA HIS A 244 -24.34 -9.64 63.58
C HIS A 244 -23.69 -10.99 63.90
N LEU A 245 -23.99 -11.59 65.06
CA LEU A 245 -23.48 -12.89 65.46
C LEU A 245 -23.89 -14.00 64.48
N SER A 246 -25.18 -14.06 64.12
CA SER A 246 -25.71 -15.04 63.16
C SER A 246 -25.04 -14.90 61.80
N LYS A 247 -24.82 -13.66 61.33
CA LYS A 247 -24.09 -13.37 60.09
C LYS A 247 -22.65 -13.87 60.14
N ILE A 248 -21.93 -13.66 61.25
CA ILE A 248 -20.55 -14.12 61.42
C ILE A 248 -20.47 -15.65 61.43
N LEU A 249 -21.36 -16.30 62.17
CA LEU A 249 -21.39 -17.77 62.26
C LEU A 249 -21.65 -18.39 60.89
N GLY A 250 -22.67 -17.90 60.17
CA GLY A 250 -22.97 -18.38 58.82
C GLY A 250 -21.84 -18.11 57.82
N LEU A 251 -21.11 -17.00 57.96
CA LEU A 251 -19.96 -16.69 57.11
C LEU A 251 -18.79 -17.65 57.36
N PHE A 252 -18.41 -17.89 58.62
CA PHE A 252 -17.31 -18.81 58.95
C PHE A 252 -17.66 -20.27 58.64
N GLU A 253 -18.93 -20.65 58.75
CA GLU A 253 -19.40 -21.96 58.32
C GLU A 253 -19.30 -22.11 56.80
N ARG A 254 -19.81 -21.13 56.05
CA ARG A 254 -19.77 -21.14 54.58
C ARG A 254 -18.35 -21.08 54.03
N LEU A 255 -17.51 -20.20 54.55
CA LEU A 255 -16.13 -20.00 54.09
C LEU A 255 -15.12 -20.92 54.79
N GLY A 256 -15.58 -21.80 55.68
CA GLY A 256 -14.72 -22.70 56.46
C GLY A 256 -13.85 -23.61 55.60
N HIS A 257 -14.31 -23.96 54.40
CA HIS A 257 -13.56 -24.79 53.45
C HIS A 257 -12.27 -24.13 52.95
N TYR A 258 -12.14 -22.80 53.05
CA TYR A 258 -10.88 -22.12 52.69
C TYR A 258 -9.81 -22.29 53.77
N PHE A 259 -10.17 -22.65 55.00
CA PHE A 259 -9.24 -22.73 56.12
C PHE A 259 -8.73 -24.15 56.36
N ILE A 260 -7.49 -24.26 56.84
CA ILE A 260 -6.98 -25.53 57.39
C ILE A 260 -7.76 -25.93 58.64
N GLU A 261 -7.78 -27.23 58.96
CA GLU A 261 -8.58 -27.78 60.06
C GLU A 261 -8.22 -27.15 61.41
N GLU A 262 -6.94 -26.88 61.68
CA GLU A 262 -6.47 -26.22 62.89
C GLU A 262 -7.07 -24.81 63.04
N THR A 263 -7.17 -24.08 61.93
CA THR A 263 -7.75 -22.73 61.88
C THR A 263 -9.26 -22.81 62.09
N ASN A 264 -9.95 -23.75 61.45
CA ASN A 264 -11.38 -23.99 61.68
C ASN A 264 -11.67 -24.33 63.15
N GLN A 265 -10.84 -25.17 63.78
CA GLN A 265 -10.99 -25.50 65.20
C GLN A 265 -10.75 -24.29 66.11
N ALA A 266 -9.77 -23.44 65.79
CA ALA A 266 -9.54 -22.19 66.53
C ALA A 266 -10.72 -21.22 66.37
N VAL A 267 -11.21 -21.02 65.14
CA VAL A 267 -12.38 -20.18 64.85
C VAL A 267 -13.63 -20.72 65.54
N ARG A 268 -13.87 -22.03 65.54
CA ARG A 268 -14.99 -22.66 66.28
C ARG A 268 -14.90 -22.38 67.77
N ARG A 269 -13.72 -22.52 68.39
CA ARG A 269 -13.51 -22.18 69.80
C ARG A 269 -13.81 -20.71 70.10
N ILE A 270 -13.37 -19.80 69.22
CA ILE A 270 -13.64 -18.36 69.36
C ILE A 270 -15.14 -18.08 69.23
N THR A 271 -15.78 -18.66 68.22
CA THR A 271 -17.19 -18.42 67.91
C THR A 271 -18.16 -19.14 68.84
N GLN A 272 -17.73 -20.14 69.61
CA GLN A 272 -18.54 -20.83 70.62
C GLN A 272 -18.29 -20.35 72.06
N SER A 273 -17.35 -19.42 72.25
CA SER A 273 -16.99 -18.87 73.56
C SER A 273 -18.21 -18.27 74.30
N VAL A 274 -18.29 -18.51 75.60
CA VAL A 274 -19.27 -17.88 76.52
C VAL A 274 -18.93 -16.43 76.86
N GLN A 275 -17.67 -16.03 76.66
CA GLN A 275 -17.16 -14.68 76.94
C GLN A 275 -16.89 -13.93 75.64
N GLY A 276 -16.84 -12.60 75.73
CA GLY A 276 -16.42 -11.75 74.63
C GLY A 276 -14.98 -12.02 74.17
N LEU A 277 -14.62 -11.49 73.00
CA LEU A 277 -13.29 -11.68 72.40
C LEU A 277 -12.14 -11.17 73.30
N SER A 278 -11.20 -12.07 73.63
CA SER A 278 -9.91 -11.69 74.24
C SER A 278 -9.00 -11.00 73.22
N ASP A 279 -7.94 -10.33 73.69
CA ASP A 279 -7.00 -9.66 72.79
C ASP A 279 -6.18 -10.66 71.96
N GLU A 280 -5.86 -11.83 72.50
CA GLU A 280 -5.23 -12.93 71.75
C GLU A 280 -6.15 -13.45 70.63
N GLN A 281 -7.45 -13.62 70.91
CA GLN A 281 -8.43 -14.06 69.93
C GLN A 281 -8.63 -13.01 68.83
N LYS A 282 -8.63 -11.71 69.17
CA LYS A 282 -8.67 -10.63 68.18
C LYS A 282 -7.43 -10.67 67.29
N ASN A 283 -6.24 -10.79 67.87
CA ASN A 283 -4.98 -10.84 67.11
C ASN A 283 -4.95 -12.03 66.14
N TYR A 284 -5.43 -13.20 66.57
CA TYR A 284 -5.55 -14.38 65.71
C TYR A 284 -6.50 -14.16 64.53
N LEU A 285 -7.69 -13.58 64.75
CA LEU A 285 -8.62 -13.24 63.67
C LEU A 285 -8.05 -12.18 62.71
N VAL A 286 -7.25 -11.24 63.22
CA VAL A 286 -6.54 -10.24 62.40
C VAL A 286 -5.45 -10.90 61.54
N GLU A 287 -4.77 -11.92 62.05
CA GLU A 287 -3.78 -12.69 61.29
C GLU A 287 -4.44 -13.42 60.10
N ILE A 288 -5.57 -14.09 60.34
CA ILE A 288 -6.38 -14.71 59.27
C ILE A 288 -6.80 -13.65 58.24
N LYS A 289 -7.33 -12.50 58.71
CA LYS A 289 -7.70 -11.39 57.83
C LYS A 289 -6.52 -10.89 57.00
N GLY A 290 -5.33 -10.80 57.59
CA GLY A 290 -4.12 -10.37 56.88
C GLY A 290 -3.79 -11.27 55.68
N GLN A 291 -3.96 -12.58 55.83
CA GLN A 291 -3.79 -13.54 54.74
C GLN A 291 -4.89 -13.41 53.69
N VAL A 292 -6.16 -13.28 54.11
CA VAL A 292 -7.29 -13.07 53.19
C VAL A 292 -7.14 -11.77 52.39
N ASP A 293 -6.73 -10.67 53.04
CA ASP A 293 -6.45 -9.39 52.39
C ASP A 293 -5.33 -9.51 51.35
N LEU A 294 -4.26 -10.25 51.67
CA LEU A 294 -3.15 -10.46 50.75
C LEU A 294 -3.59 -11.27 49.52
N LEU A 295 -4.36 -12.34 49.74
CA LEU A 295 -4.89 -13.16 48.66
C LEU A 295 -5.85 -12.36 47.77
N TYR A 296 -6.78 -11.63 48.39
CA TYR A 296 -7.70 -10.73 47.70
C TYR A 296 -6.97 -9.71 46.82
N LYS A 297 -5.92 -9.07 47.35
CA LYS A 297 -5.11 -8.11 46.58
C LYS A 297 -4.47 -8.75 45.36
N LYS A 298 -3.86 -9.95 45.50
CA LYS A 298 -3.26 -10.68 44.37
C LYS A 298 -4.30 -11.04 43.30
N LEU A 299 -5.46 -11.56 43.71
CA LEU A 299 -6.56 -11.89 42.80
C LEU A 299 -7.14 -10.65 42.11
N ASN A 300 -7.26 -9.54 42.83
CA ASN A 300 -7.84 -8.30 42.30
C ASN A 300 -6.90 -7.63 41.29
N GLN A 301 -5.58 -7.74 41.49
CA GLN A 301 -4.59 -7.29 40.51
C GLN A 301 -4.68 -8.11 39.21
N LEU A 302 -4.90 -9.43 39.28
CA LEU A 302 -5.11 -10.28 38.11
C LEU A 302 -6.38 -9.89 37.33
N LYS A 303 -7.48 -9.58 38.02
CA LYS A 303 -8.74 -9.17 37.38
C LYS A 303 -8.64 -7.85 36.62
N HIS A 304 -7.78 -6.94 37.07
CA HIS A 304 -7.58 -5.62 36.48
C HIS A 304 -6.27 -5.52 35.70
N LEU A 305 -5.75 -6.64 35.22
CA LEU A 305 -4.56 -6.67 34.40
C LEU A 305 -4.90 -6.08 33.02
N GLY A 306 -4.80 -4.76 32.90
CA GLY A 306 -5.10 -4.02 31.68
C GLY A 306 -3.97 -4.12 30.66
N PHE A 307 -4.35 -4.31 29.39
CA PHE A 307 -3.43 -4.30 28.25
C PHE A 307 -3.46 -2.92 27.59
N ASP A 308 -2.80 -1.94 28.19
CA ASP A 308 -2.88 -0.54 27.74
C ASP A 308 -2.11 -0.28 26.44
N SER A 309 -1.09 -1.09 26.08
CA SER A 309 -0.47 -1.04 24.75
C SER A 309 0.46 -2.22 24.40
N LEU A 310 0.65 -2.47 23.10
CA LEU A 310 1.66 -3.38 22.53
C LEU A 310 3.12 -2.96 22.80
N LYS A 311 3.38 -1.76 23.32
CA LYS A 311 4.75 -1.23 23.50
C LYS A 311 5.47 -1.80 24.72
N ASP A 312 4.74 -2.41 25.65
CA ASP A 312 5.29 -2.97 26.88
C ASP A 312 5.20 -4.51 26.94
N ILE A 313 4.99 -5.21 25.81
CA ILE A 313 4.89 -6.69 25.77
C ILE A 313 6.12 -7.35 26.43
N ASP A 314 7.32 -6.80 26.18
CA ASP A 314 8.55 -7.34 26.78
C ASP A 314 8.55 -7.18 28.31
N ARG A 315 8.08 -6.04 28.84
CA ARG A 315 7.95 -5.82 30.29
C ARG A 315 6.82 -6.64 30.91
N LEU A 316 5.76 -6.87 30.15
CA LEU A 316 4.61 -7.68 30.56
C LEU A 316 5.00 -9.14 30.69
N ALA A 317 5.76 -9.69 29.74
CA ALA A 317 6.25 -11.06 29.79
C ALA A 317 7.04 -11.35 31.08
N ASP A 318 7.85 -10.39 31.54
CA ASP A 318 8.64 -10.51 32.77
C ASP A 318 7.81 -10.37 34.06
N GLY A 319 6.73 -9.58 34.03
CA GLY A 319 5.90 -9.31 35.22
C GLY A 319 4.81 -10.35 35.50
N ILE A 320 4.31 -11.07 34.49
CA ILE A 320 3.20 -12.04 34.66
C ILE A 320 3.53 -13.18 35.65
N PRO A 321 4.74 -13.76 35.66
CA PRO A 321 5.10 -14.79 36.63
C PRO A 321 4.96 -14.36 38.10
N GLU A 322 5.10 -13.07 38.40
CA GLU A 322 4.99 -12.54 39.78
C GLU A 322 3.57 -12.63 40.36
N PHE A 323 2.56 -12.78 39.50
CA PHE A 323 1.18 -12.96 39.94
C PHE A 323 0.86 -14.38 40.40
N LYS A 324 1.76 -15.35 40.20
CA LYS A 324 1.57 -16.70 40.74
C LYS A 324 1.40 -16.64 42.26
N ILE A 325 0.46 -17.44 42.73
CA ILE A 325 0.09 -17.49 44.14
C ILE A 325 0.69 -18.77 44.71
N ASP A 326 1.65 -18.60 45.61
CA ASP A 326 2.24 -19.69 46.38
C ASP A 326 1.52 -19.83 47.72
N MET A 327 0.71 -20.89 47.84
CA MET A 327 -0.11 -21.18 49.02
C MET A 327 0.71 -21.59 50.25
N SER A 328 2.00 -21.92 50.10
CA SER A 328 2.86 -22.28 51.24
C SER A 328 3.02 -21.12 52.25
N TYR A 329 2.85 -19.87 51.79
CA TYR A 329 2.92 -18.67 52.64
C TYR A 329 1.58 -18.29 53.29
N PHE A 330 0.49 -18.99 52.98
CA PHE A 330 -0.86 -18.72 53.51
C PHE A 330 -1.26 -19.77 54.55
N THR A 331 -0.60 -19.76 55.70
CA THR A 331 -0.74 -20.81 56.74
C THR A 331 -2.17 -21.09 57.21
N HIS A 332 -3.07 -20.11 57.19
CA HIS A 332 -4.47 -20.28 57.57
C HIS A 332 -5.35 -20.75 56.41
N LEU A 333 -5.03 -20.34 55.18
CA LEU A 333 -5.85 -20.58 53.97
C LEU A 333 -5.39 -21.78 53.15
N ASN A 334 -4.30 -22.45 53.54
CA ASN A 334 -3.69 -23.56 52.80
C ASN A 334 -4.47 -24.89 52.91
N SER A 335 -5.79 -24.85 52.76
CA SER A 335 -6.65 -26.05 52.71
C SER A 335 -6.57 -26.73 51.33
N GLU A 336 -6.97 -28.00 51.25
CA GLU A 336 -7.06 -28.73 49.97
C GLU A 336 -7.95 -27.98 48.97
N TYR A 337 -9.12 -27.53 49.39
CA TYR A 337 -10.04 -26.76 48.56
C TYR A 337 -9.42 -25.45 48.03
N THR A 338 -8.75 -24.66 48.88
CA THR A 338 -8.11 -23.42 48.41
C THR A 338 -7.00 -23.71 47.42
N ASN A 339 -6.19 -24.76 47.65
CA ASN A 339 -5.15 -25.16 46.72
C ASN A 339 -5.73 -25.55 45.35
N GLU A 340 -6.82 -26.31 45.30
CA GLU A 340 -7.48 -26.67 44.05
C GLU A 340 -7.94 -25.43 43.27
N LYS A 341 -8.57 -24.46 43.95
CA LYS A 341 -9.02 -23.21 43.31
C LYS A 341 -7.86 -22.37 42.83
N ILE A 342 -6.81 -22.24 43.63
CA ILE A 342 -5.61 -21.47 43.26
C ILE A 342 -4.80 -22.17 42.16
N ALA A 343 -4.83 -23.50 42.08
CA ALA A 343 -4.22 -24.24 40.99
C ALA A 343 -4.88 -23.91 39.64
N ILE A 344 -6.21 -23.76 39.60
CA ILE A 344 -6.94 -23.32 38.39
C ILE A 344 -6.51 -21.90 37.97
N ILE A 345 -6.37 -20.99 38.95
CA ILE A 345 -5.89 -19.62 38.69
C ILE A 345 -4.44 -19.64 38.18
N ASN A 346 -3.54 -20.36 38.85
CA ASN A 346 -2.13 -20.48 38.43
C ASN A 346 -2.01 -21.13 37.04
N ALA A 347 -2.85 -22.12 36.70
CA ALA A 347 -2.90 -22.70 35.36
C ALA A 347 -3.37 -21.68 34.30
N SER A 348 -4.31 -20.81 34.66
CA SER A 348 -4.73 -19.69 33.79
C SER A 348 -3.60 -18.66 33.59
N ILE A 349 -2.79 -18.41 34.61
CA ILE A 349 -1.57 -17.59 34.50
C ILE A 349 -0.55 -18.26 33.57
N ASP A 350 -0.34 -19.57 33.69
CA ASP A 350 0.55 -20.31 32.78
C ASP A 350 0.08 -20.26 31.32
N GLN A 351 -1.23 -20.36 31.09
CA GLN A 351 -1.82 -20.14 29.77
C GLN A 351 -1.55 -18.72 29.27
N LEU A 352 -1.73 -17.70 30.11
CA LEU A 352 -1.46 -16.31 29.76
C LEU A 352 0.03 -16.11 29.41
N ILE A 353 0.97 -16.67 30.17
CA ILE A 353 2.42 -16.64 29.87
C ILE A 353 2.68 -17.23 28.47
N GLY A 354 2.06 -18.36 28.16
CA GLY A 354 2.18 -19.00 26.85
C GLY A 354 1.66 -18.13 25.70
N GLU A 355 0.47 -17.53 25.85
CA GLU A 355 -0.13 -16.65 24.84
C GLU A 355 0.67 -15.33 24.67
N VAL A 356 1.17 -14.74 25.75
CA VAL A 356 2.04 -13.55 25.69
C VAL A 356 3.37 -13.86 25.03
N GLY A 357 3.98 -15.03 25.30
CA GLY A 357 5.17 -15.48 24.59
C GLY A 357 4.95 -15.68 23.08
N ARG A 358 3.80 -16.23 22.69
CA ARG A 358 3.39 -16.32 21.27
C ARG A 358 3.22 -14.94 20.65
N LEU A 359 2.55 -14.02 21.34
CA LEU A 359 2.36 -12.64 20.90
C LEU A 359 3.69 -11.92 20.70
N GLN A 360 4.62 -12.03 21.65
CA GLN A 360 5.97 -11.48 21.54
C GLN A 360 6.73 -12.08 20.35
N GLY A 361 6.63 -13.39 20.15
CA GLY A 361 7.18 -14.09 18.99
C GLY A 361 6.63 -13.54 17.67
N ALA A 362 5.31 -13.40 17.56
CA ALA A 362 4.63 -12.89 16.38
C ALA A 362 5.02 -11.43 16.07
N VAL A 363 5.04 -10.55 17.09
CA VAL A 363 5.47 -9.15 16.96
C VAL A 363 6.93 -9.05 16.50
N ASN A 364 7.83 -9.85 17.07
CA ASN A 364 9.23 -9.85 16.66
C ASN A 364 9.41 -10.38 15.22
N GLN A 365 8.63 -11.40 14.83
CA GLN A 365 8.62 -11.90 13.47
C GLN A 365 8.09 -10.86 12.47
N GLN A 366 7.11 -10.04 12.88
CA GLN A 366 6.59 -8.92 12.10
C GLN A 366 7.66 -7.84 11.89
N LYS A 367 8.31 -7.40 12.97
CA LYS A 367 9.40 -6.40 12.90
C LYS A 367 10.52 -6.84 11.95
N ARG A 368 10.96 -8.10 12.03
CA ARG A 368 11.99 -8.66 11.14
C ARG A 368 11.57 -8.68 9.67
N GLU A 369 10.31 -9.00 9.41
CA GLU A 369 9.78 -9.02 8.04
C GLU A 369 9.71 -7.62 7.44
N ILE A 370 9.24 -6.63 8.21
CA ILE A 370 9.25 -5.23 7.80
C ILE A 370 10.68 -4.80 7.47
N GLN A 371 11.65 -5.08 8.36
CA GLN A 371 13.06 -4.77 8.11
C GLN A 371 13.60 -5.44 6.85
N THR A 372 13.26 -6.70 6.60
CA THR A 372 13.70 -7.44 5.40
C THR A 372 13.15 -6.79 4.14
N THR A 373 11.86 -6.43 4.14
CA THR A 373 11.18 -5.83 2.99
C THR A 373 11.70 -4.42 2.71
N VAL A 374 11.87 -3.60 3.76
CA VAL A 374 12.50 -2.28 3.70
C VAL A 374 13.92 -2.36 3.14
N GLN A 375 14.75 -3.28 3.64
CA GLN A 375 16.12 -3.46 3.15
C GLN A 375 16.15 -3.89 1.68
N LYS A 376 15.24 -4.78 1.27
CA LYS A 376 15.10 -5.21 -0.12
C LYS A 376 14.79 -4.02 -1.04
N TYR A 377 13.72 -3.27 -0.78
CA TYR A 377 13.33 -2.16 -1.64
C TYR A 377 14.31 -0.99 -1.60
N ASN A 378 14.88 -0.67 -0.43
CA ASN A 378 15.96 0.31 -0.34
C ASN A 378 17.14 -0.09 -1.24
N LYS A 379 17.54 -1.37 -1.22
CA LYS A 379 18.63 -1.86 -2.07
C LYS A 379 18.26 -1.78 -3.55
N GLU A 380 17.10 -2.29 -3.95
CA GLU A 380 16.68 -2.31 -5.35
C GLU A 380 16.57 -0.91 -5.95
N ILE A 381 15.96 0.05 -5.23
CA ILE A 381 15.84 1.44 -5.70
C ILE A 381 17.21 2.13 -5.74
N ASN A 382 18.05 1.94 -4.72
CA ASN A 382 19.40 2.54 -4.70
C ASN A 382 20.34 1.95 -5.75
N ASP A 383 20.26 0.65 -6.02
CA ASP A 383 21.02 -0.01 -7.09
C ASP A 383 20.60 0.55 -8.47
N PHE A 384 19.30 0.78 -8.68
CA PHE A 384 18.81 1.48 -9.88
C PHE A 384 19.38 2.90 -9.96
N LEU A 385 19.26 3.70 -8.89
CA LEU A 385 19.72 5.08 -8.87
C LEU A 385 21.22 5.18 -9.20
N LYS A 386 22.02 4.29 -8.61
CA LYS A 386 23.45 4.19 -8.86
C LYS A 386 23.76 3.79 -10.31
N ASN A 387 23.10 2.77 -10.84
CA ASN A 387 23.32 2.30 -12.22
C ASN A 387 22.92 3.33 -13.27
N ALA A 388 21.87 4.12 -13.00
CA ALA A 388 21.43 5.21 -13.87
C ALA A 388 22.27 6.51 -13.69
N GLY A 389 23.27 6.50 -12.79
CA GLY A 389 24.19 7.62 -12.57
C GLY A 389 23.60 8.78 -11.77
N TYR A 390 22.56 8.54 -10.95
CA TYR A 390 21.97 9.56 -10.09
C TYR A 390 22.75 9.72 -8.78
N GLY A 391 23.00 10.96 -8.35
CA GLY A 391 23.72 11.30 -7.11
C GLY A 391 22.87 11.23 -5.83
N TYR A 392 21.73 10.55 -5.88
CA TYR A 392 20.76 10.47 -4.79
C TYR A 392 20.62 9.05 -4.28
N THR A 393 20.20 8.93 -3.02
CA THR A 393 19.79 7.67 -2.42
C THR A 393 18.40 7.80 -1.79
N VAL A 394 17.76 6.68 -1.53
CA VAL A 394 16.48 6.61 -0.82
C VAL A 394 16.60 5.82 0.46
N SER A 395 15.73 6.15 1.41
CA SER A 395 15.48 5.33 2.59
C SER A 395 13.99 5.27 2.89
N ILE A 396 13.50 4.08 3.19
CA ILE A 396 12.21 3.86 3.83
C ILE A 396 12.44 3.91 5.33
N ASP A 397 11.97 4.99 5.97
CA ASP A 397 12.19 5.26 7.39
C ASP A 397 10.86 5.16 8.17
N GLU A 398 10.91 4.63 9.39
CA GLU A 398 9.76 4.58 10.30
C GLU A 398 9.51 5.97 10.90
N THR A 399 8.27 6.44 10.82
CA THR A 399 7.83 7.71 11.38
C THR A 399 7.27 7.52 12.81
N PRO A 400 7.08 8.61 13.59
CA PRO A 400 6.61 8.52 14.98
C PRO A 400 5.25 7.84 15.17
N ASP A 401 4.41 7.84 14.14
CA ASP A 401 3.12 7.16 14.05
C ASP A 401 3.23 5.69 13.63
N HIS A 402 4.45 5.13 13.52
CA HIS A 402 4.73 3.76 13.07
C HIS A 402 4.32 3.45 11.62
N SER A 403 4.08 4.49 10.81
CA SER A 403 4.05 4.34 9.36
C SER A 403 5.49 4.35 8.81
N TYR A 404 5.68 3.87 7.58
CA TYR A 404 6.97 3.92 6.92
C TYR A 404 6.86 4.82 5.71
N LYS A 405 7.78 5.76 5.57
CA LYS A 405 7.79 6.73 4.47
C LYS A 405 9.06 6.60 3.64
N LEU A 406 8.89 6.57 2.32
CA LEU A 406 9.99 6.63 1.37
C LEU A 406 10.53 8.07 1.28
N MET A 407 11.81 8.24 1.58
CA MET A 407 12.49 9.53 1.67
C MET A 407 13.68 9.63 0.73
N LEU A 408 13.89 10.82 0.15
CA LEU A 408 15.07 11.11 -0.68
C LEU A 408 16.20 11.70 0.16
N LYS A 409 17.41 11.22 -0.09
CA LYS A 409 18.65 11.64 0.57
C LYS A 409 19.71 12.02 -0.48
N PHE A 410 20.50 13.05 -0.17
CA PHE A 410 21.61 13.47 -1.02
C PHE A 410 22.90 12.73 -0.65
N GLY A 411 23.56 12.10 -1.63
CA GLY A 411 24.85 11.44 -1.46
C GLY A 411 24.89 10.42 -0.29
N GLU A 412 26.08 10.27 0.31
CA GLU A 412 26.30 9.43 1.51
C GLU A 412 26.00 10.18 2.83
N SER A 413 25.72 11.49 2.77
CA SER A 413 25.60 12.35 3.97
C SER A 413 24.28 12.18 4.73
N ASN A 414 23.45 11.20 4.33
CA ASN A 414 22.16 10.84 4.96
C ASN A 414 21.19 12.03 5.14
N THR A 415 21.41 13.14 4.41
CA THR A 415 20.70 14.41 4.59
C THR A 415 19.38 14.36 3.84
N ARG A 416 18.26 14.46 4.57
CA ARG A 416 16.91 14.49 3.99
C ARG A 416 16.73 15.74 3.13
N ILE A 417 16.29 15.54 1.88
CA ILE A 417 15.91 16.65 1.00
C ILE A 417 14.43 16.97 1.24
N SER A 418 14.12 18.23 1.57
CA SER A 418 12.75 18.74 1.57
C SER A 418 12.46 19.45 0.24
N GLY A 419 11.19 19.45 -0.19
CA GLY A 419 10.79 20.13 -1.44
C GLY A 419 11.41 19.51 -2.70
N VAL A 420 11.38 18.18 -2.81
CA VAL A 420 12.05 17.40 -3.87
C VAL A 420 11.74 17.92 -5.29
N LYS A 421 10.51 18.39 -5.52
CA LYS A 421 10.08 18.99 -6.81
C LYS A 421 10.93 20.19 -7.25
N LYS A 422 11.59 20.90 -6.31
CA LYS A 422 12.44 22.07 -6.60
C LYS A 422 13.91 21.71 -6.85
N HIS A 423 14.31 20.48 -6.55
CA HIS A 423 15.72 20.06 -6.54
C HIS A 423 16.07 19.04 -7.62
N LEU A 424 15.10 18.28 -8.13
CA LEU A 424 15.30 17.34 -9.23
C LEU A 424 15.02 18.02 -10.58
N SER A 425 15.83 17.69 -11.59
CA SER A 425 15.53 18.02 -12.98
C SER A 425 14.27 17.31 -13.47
N PHE A 426 13.66 17.81 -14.55
CA PHE A 426 12.48 17.19 -15.15
C PHE A 426 12.71 15.71 -15.50
N GLY A 427 13.88 15.40 -16.08
CA GLY A 427 14.28 14.03 -16.37
C GLY A 427 14.36 13.17 -15.10
N GLU A 428 15.17 13.57 -14.11
CA GLU A 428 15.28 12.82 -12.84
C GLU A 428 13.93 12.55 -12.18
N ARG A 429 13.07 13.57 -12.17
CA ARG A 429 11.71 13.47 -11.63
C ARG A 429 10.90 12.39 -12.34
N ASN A 430 10.91 12.38 -13.67
CA ASN A 430 10.15 11.39 -14.44
C ASN A 430 10.73 9.97 -14.31
N ALA A 431 12.06 9.81 -14.30
CA ALA A 431 12.68 8.48 -14.16
C ALA A 431 12.30 7.86 -12.82
N PHE A 432 12.43 8.66 -11.76
CA PHE A 432 12.14 8.20 -10.42
C PHE A 432 10.65 7.95 -10.23
N ALA A 433 9.77 8.81 -10.74
CA ALA A 433 8.32 8.57 -10.74
C ALA A 433 7.93 7.28 -11.48
N LEU A 434 8.59 6.96 -12.59
CA LEU A 434 8.33 5.77 -13.39
C LEU A 434 8.71 4.48 -12.63
N VAL A 435 9.83 4.48 -11.91
CA VAL A 435 10.22 3.36 -11.04
C VAL A 435 9.26 3.20 -9.86
N LEU A 436 8.82 4.30 -9.25
CA LEU A 436 7.83 4.24 -8.17
C LEU A 436 6.46 3.78 -8.67
N PHE A 437 6.05 4.23 -9.86
CA PHE A 437 4.87 3.73 -10.55
C PHE A 437 4.92 2.23 -10.78
N MET A 438 6.09 1.69 -11.13
CA MET A 438 6.25 0.24 -11.28
C MET A 438 5.88 -0.51 -10.01
N TYR A 439 6.43 -0.13 -8.87
CA TYR A 439 6.09 -0.77 -7.60
C TYR A 439 4.62 -0.58 -7.24
N GLN A 440 4.05 0.60 -7.47
CA GLN A 440 2.64 0.85 -7.20
C GLN A 440 1.72 0.02 -8.09
N ALA A 441 1.98 -0.07 -9.40
CA ALA A 441 1.18 -0.86 -10.33
C ALA A 441 1.27 -2.37 -10.03
N ILE A 442 2.42 -2.86 -9.54
CA ILE A 442 2.57 -4.23 -9.05
C ILE A 442 1.74 -4.44 -7.77
N TYR A 443 1.82 -3.52 -6.81
CA TYR A 443 1.05 -3.58 -5.57
C TYR A 443 -0.47 -3.55 -5.83
N MET A 444 -0.92 -2.72 -6.76
CA MET A 444 -2.32 -2.65 -7.17
C MET A 444 -2.77 -3.87 -7.99
N HIS A 445 -1.89 -4.82 -8.28
CA HIS A 445 -2.16 -6.00 -9.11
C HIS A 445 -2.69 -5.65 -10.51
N ALA A 446 -2.13 -4.63 -11.16
CA ALA A 446 -2.55 -4.23 -12.51
C ALA A 446 -2.30 -5.37 -13.53
N ASN A 447 -3.30 -5.60 -14.38
CA ASN A 447 -3.30 -6.57 -15.46
C ASN A 447 -2.90 -5.97 -16.81
N LEU A 448 -3.18 -4.67 -17.02
CA LEU A 448 -2.66 -3.87 -18.13
C LEU A 448 -1.95 -2.64 -17.59
N ILE A 449 -0.71 -2.44 -18.02
CA ILE A 449 0.07 -1.24 -17.73
C ILE A 449 0.17 -0.40 -19.01
N ILE A 450 -0.14 0.89 -18.94
CA ILE A 450 0.07 1.83 -20.04
C ILE A 450 1.12 2.87 -19.62
N LEU A 451 2.13 3.05 -20.45
CA LEU A 451 3.15 4.08 -20.27
C LEU A 451 3.04 5.08 -21.42
N ASP A 452 2.53 6.29 -21.14
CA ASP A 452 2.38 7.36 -22.12
C ASP A 452 3.62 8.23 -22.18
N ASP A 453 4.42 8.02 -23.23
CA ASP A 453 5.70 8.67 -23.53
C ASP A 453 6.63 8.82 -22.31
N PRO A 454 6.88 7.73 -21.57
CA PRO A 454 7.50 7.81 -20.25
C PRO A 454 8.98 8.21 -20.30
N ILE A 455 9.62 8.08 -21.48
CA ILE A 455 11.08 8.05 -21.62
C ILE A 455 11.70 9.02 -22.63
N SER A 456 10.89 9.86 -23.27
CA SER A 456 11.35 10.79 -24.30
C SER A 456 12.31 11.87 -23.81
N SER A 457 12.29 12.19 -22.51
CA SER A 457 13.15 13.21 -21.90
C SER A 457 14.50 12.68 -21.37
N PHE A 458 14.87 11.42 -21.62
CA PHE A 458 16.08 10.82 -21.02
C PHE A 458 17.30 10.82 -21.94
N ASP A 459 18.48 10.93 -21.32
CA ASP A 459 19.76 10.65 -21.98
C ASP A 459 19.84 9.18 -22.40
N LYS A 460 20.50 8.88 -23.53
CA LYS A 460 20.63 7.52 -24.09
C LYS A 460 21.07 6.48 -23.04
N ASN A 461 22.09 6.79 -22.24
CA ASN A 461 22.62 5.88 -21.22
C ASN A 461 21.62 5.54 -20.10
N LYS A 462 20.62 6.39 -19.85
CA LYS A 462 19.61 6.18 -18.80
C LYS A 462 18.41 5.36 -19.30
N LYS A 463 18.12 5.40 -20.62
CA LYS A 463 16.99 4.70 -21.23
C LYS A 463 17.07 3.19 -21.01
N PHE A 464 18.24 2.59 -21.24
CA PHE A 464 18.43 1.16 -21.02
C PHE A 464 18.32 0.76 -19.54
N ALA A 465 18.83 1.58 -18.62
CA ALA A 465 18.68 1.32 -17.17
C ALA A 465 17.21 1.31 -16.72
N ILE A 466 16.37 2.16 -17.34
CA ILE A 466 14.93 2.17 -17.13
C ILE A 466 14.29 0.91 -17.72
N LEU A 467 14.62 0.53 -18.96
CA LEU A 467 14.11 -0.70 -19.57
C LEU A 467 14.49 -1.95 -18.76
N ASP A 468 15.73 -2.01 -18.27
CA ASP A 468 16.21 -3.07 -17.38
C ASP A 468 15.37 -3.16 -16.10
N MET A 469 15.19 -2.02 -15.43
CA MET A 469 14.42 -1.94 -14.19
C MET A 469 12.95 -2.34 -14.40
N LEU A 470 12.32 -1.87 -15.48
CA LEU A 470 10.89 -2.06 -15.72
C LEU A 470 10.55 -3.43 -16.31
N PHE A 471 11.39 -4.02 -17.16
CA PHE A 471 10.98 -5.15 -17.99
C PHE A 471 11.90 -6.37 -17.94
N ILE A 472 13.11 -6.25 -17.42
CA ILE A 472 14.12 -7.34 -17.42
C ILE A 472 14.27 -7.95 -16.02
N ARG A 473 14.25 -7.15 -14.96
CA ARG A 473 14.45 -7.66 -13.58
C ARG A 473 13.24 -8.44 -13.06
N GLY A 474 13.46 -9.28 -12.05
CA GLY A 474 12.36 -9.87 -11.27
C GLY A 474 11.68 -8.82 -10.41
N GLY A 475 10.38 -8.98 -10.13
CA GLY A 475 9.61 -7.97 -9.36
C GLY A 475 9.35 -6.67 -10.14
N SER A 476 9.27 -6.76 -11.47
CA SER A 476 9.02 -5.64 -12.39
C SER A 476 7.78 -5.91 -13.27
N PHE A 477 7.62 -5.18 -14.37
CA PHE A 477 6.63 -5.48 -15.42
C PHE A 477 7.02 -6.65 -16.33
N ARG A 478 8.13 -7.35 -16.04
CA ARG A 478 8.53 -8.56 -16.74
C ARG A 478 7.37 -9.58 -16.82
N GLY A 479 7.00 -9.95 -18.04
CA GLY A 479 5.93 -10.91 -18.31
C GLY A 479 4.51 -10.39 -18.07
N LYS A 480 4.33 -9.09 -17.81
CA LYS A 480 3.02 -8.43 -17.76
C LYS A 480 2.65 -7.84 -19.11
N THR A 481 1.36 -7.69 -19.38
CA THR A 481 0.89 -6.95 -20.55
C THR A 481 1.15 -5.46 -20.33
N THR A 482 2.08 -4.88 -21.08
CA THR A 482 2.42 -3.45 -20.99
C THR A 482 2.37 -2.81 -22.37
N LEU A 483 1.63 -1.71 -22.49
CA LEU A 483 1.58 -0.84 -23.66
C LEU A 483 2.53 0.34 -23.42
N LEU A 484 3.64 0.40 -24.16
CA LEU A 484 4.56 1.52 -24.19
C LEU A 484 4.27 2.38 -25.42
N LEU A 485 3.67 3.54 -25.23
CA LEU A 485 3.46 4.53 -26.28
C LEU A 485 4.65 5.49 -26.27
N THR A 486 5.37 5.61 -27.39
CA THR A 486 6.55 6.50 -27.42
C THR A 486 6.81 7.07 -28.82
N HIS A 487 7.45 8.23 -28.86
CA HIS A 487 8.02 8.79 -30.09
C HIS A 487 9.53 8.58 -30.20
N ASP A 488 10.12 7.88 -29.24
CA ASP A 488 11.54 7.55 -29.22
C ASP A 488 11.75 6.16 -29.87
N PHE A 489 12.73 6.06 -30.75
CA PHE A 489 13.03 4.82 -31.47
C PHE A 489 14.01 3.91 -30.73
N GLU A 490 14.81 4.46 -29.80
CA GLU A 490 15.79 3.67 -29.02
C GLU A 490 15.18 2.44 -28.32
N PRO A 491 14.00 2.52 -27.67
CA PRO A 491 13.38 1.37 -27.02
C PRO A 491 13.02 0.25 -28.00
N VAL A 492 12.70 0.61 -29.25
CA VAL A 492 12.44 -0.37 -30.32
C VAL A 492 13.76 -1.06 -30.69
N ILE A 493 14.84 -0.31 -30.86
CA ILE A 493 16.18 -0.87 -31.15
C ILE A 493 16.59 -1.83 -30.03
N ASP A 494 16.49 -1.41 -28.77
CA ASP A 494 16.92 -2.24 -27.64
C ASP A 494 16.08 -3.51 -27.46
N ALA A 495 14.75 -3.38 -27.56
CA ALA A 495 13.82 -4.48 -27.30
C ALA A 495 13.69 -5.47 -28.47
N ILE A 496 13.84 -5.01 -29.72
CA ILE A 496 13.65 -5.83 -30.91
C ILE A 496 14.98 -6.27 -31.53
N TYR A 497 15.95 -5.36 -31.66
CA TYR A 497 17.19 -5.61 -32.41
C TYR A 497 18.35 -6.07 -31.52
N ASN A 498 18.67 -5.33 -30.44
CA ASN A 498 19.86 -5.60 -29.62
C ASN A 498 19.65 -6.75 -28.63
N HIS A 499 18.55 -6.72 -27.86
CA HIS A 499 18.39 -7.55 -26.67
C HIS A 499 17.01 -8.23 -26.52
N PRO A 500 16.41 -8.80 -27.57
CA PRO A 500 15.06 -9.41 -27.47
C PRO A 500 15.00 -10.56 -26.44
N SER A 501 16.11 -11.26 -26.22
CA SER A 501 16.19 -12.39 -25.28
C SER A 501 16.22 -12.00 -23.80
N PHE A 502 16.42 -10.72 -23.48
CA PHE A 502 16.40 -10.25 -22.08
C PHE A 502 14.98 -10.17 -21.51
N PHE A 503 13.98 -10.06 -22.37
CA PHE A 503 12.58 -9.94 -22.01
C PHE A 503 11.92 -11.31 -21.83
N GLN A 504 10.88 -11.37 -21.01
CA GLN A 504 10.04 -12.56 -20.91
C GLN A 504 8.96 -12.52 -22.01
N GLY A 505 9.12 -13.39 -23.02
CA GLY A 505 8.40 -13.27 -24.28
C GLY A 505 9.05 -12.22 -25.18
N ILE A 506 9.03 -12.46 -26.49
CA ILE A 506 9.61 -11.52 -27.47
C ILE A 506 8.70 -10.28 -27.51
N PRO A 507 9.22 -9.07 -27.20
CA PRO A 507 8.45 -7.84 -27.28
C PRO A 507 7.86 -7.64 -28.68
N SER A 508 6.71 -6.98 -28.77
CA SER A 508 6.14 -6.55 -30.05
C SER A 508 6.40 -5.07 -30.25
N ALA A 509 6.75 -4.69 -31.48
CA ALA A 509 6.85 -3.30 -31.87
C ALA A 509 5.97 -3.02 -33.08
N THR A 510 5.32 -1.85 -33.07
CA THR A 510 4.41 -1.43 -34.13
C THR A 510 4.60 0.06 -34.36
N PHE A 511 4.72 0.44 -35.62
CA PHE A 511 4.59 1.82 -36.06
C PHE A 511 3.11 2.19 -36.12
N VAL A 512 2.74 3.27 -35.44
CA VAL A 512 1.36 3.78 -35.46
C VAL A 512 1.34 5.08 -36.24
N GLU A 513 0.45 5.15 -37.23
CA GLU A 513 0.19 6.33 -38.04
C GLU A 513 -1.27 6.77 -37.88
N ASN A 514 -1.52 8.08 -38.03
CA ASN A 514 -2.86 8.66 -38.02
C ASN A 514 -3.07 9.43 -39.33
N ASN A 515 -3.84 8.84 -40.22
CA ASN A 515 -4.16 9.41 -41.52
C ASN A 515 -5.56 10.01 -41.46
N GLN A 516 -5.63 11.33 -41.24
CA GLN A 516 -6.87 12.10 -41.18
C GLN A 516 -7.93 11.52 -40.20
N GLY A 517 -7.47 11.04 -39.04
CA GLY A 517 -8.32 10.45 -38.01
C GLY A 517 -8.39 8.92 -38.04
N VAL A 518 -7.86 8.26 -39.07
CA VAL A 518 -7.80 6.80 -39.13
C VAL A 518 -6.45 6.32 -38.59
N LEU A 519 -6.46 5.57 -37.49
CA LEU A 519 -5.25 4.93 -36.98
C LEU A 519 -4.96 3.62 -37.70
N ASN A 520 -3.73 3.48 -38.19
CA ASN A 520 -3.22 2.22 -38.73
C ASN A 520 -1.99 1.77 -37.95
N GLU A 521 -1.85 0.45 -37.83
CA GLU A 521 -0.74 -0.21 -37.16
C GLU A 521 0.07 -1.03 -38.18
N LYS A 522 1.39 -0.79 -38.24
CA LYS A 522 2.32 -1.55 -39.06
C LYS A 522 3.39 -2.20 -38.18
N SER A 523 3.48 -3.53 -38.21
CA SER A 523 4.46 -4.26 -37.40
C SER A 523 5.90 -3.87 -37.78
N ILE A 524 6.77 -3.77 -36.76
CA ILE A 524 8.21 -3.54 -36.91
C ILE A 524 8.93 -4.84 -36.54
N ASN A 525 9.65 -5.41 -37.49
CA ASN A 525 10.47 -6.61 -37.30
C ASN A 525 11.96 -6.25 -37.25
N VAL A 526 12.79 -7.23 -36.87
CA VAL A 526 14.25 -7.06 -36.85
C VAL A 526 14.79 -6.63 -38.22
N ASP A 527 14.26 -7.21 -39.30
CA ASP A 527 14.68 -6.90 -40.67
C ASP A 527 14.27 -5.49 -41.12
N ASP A 528 13.32 -4.83 -40.44
CA ASP A 528 12.91 -3.45 -40.74
C ASP A 528 13.87 -2.42 -40.14
N ILE A 529 14.71 -2.81 -39.17
CA ILE A 529 15.65 -1.96 -38.45
C ILE A 529 17.01 -2.01 -39.16
N LYS A 530 17.28 -1.02 -40.01
CA LYS A 530 18.46 -1.00 -40.88
C LYS A 530 19.29 0.25 -40.68
N SER A 531 20.59 0.16 -40.97
CA SER A 531 21.45 1.35 -41.00
C SER A 531 21.07 2.26 -42.16
N PHE A 532 21.39 3.55 -42.04
CA PHE A 532 21.14 4.51 -43.13
C PHE A 532 21.73 4.04 -44.47
N ALA A 533 22.95 3.51 -44.47
CA ALA A 533 23.63 3.04 -45.69
C ALA A 533 22.87 1.88 -46.37
N GLN A 534 22.34 0.95 -45.58
CA GLN A 534 21.53 -0.17 -46.11
C GLN A 534 20.22 0.34 -46.73
N LEU A 535 19.53 1.25 -46.05
CA LEU A 535 18.27 1.84 -46.54
C LEU A 535 18.47 2.64 -47.84
N ALA A 536 19.55 3.40 -47.94
CA ALA A 536 19.84 4.15 -49.16
C ALA A 536 20.06 3.21 -50.35
N ILE A 537 20.83 2.12 -50.19
CA ILE A 537 21.02 1.12 -51.26
C ILE A 537 19.69 0.44 -51.62
N GLU A 538 18.90 0.06 -50.64
CA GLU A 538 17.59 -0.56 -50.85
C GLU A 538 16.67 0.34 -51.66
N ASN A 539 16.58 1.63 -51.28
CA ASN A 539 15.73 2.60 -51.98
C ASN A 539 16.24 2.93 -53.38
N ILE A 540 17.57 2.96 -53.61
CA ILE A 540 18.15 3.11 -54.95
C ILE A 540 17.76 1.93 -55.86
N ARG A 541 17.65 0.72 -55.30
CA ARG A 541 17.26 -0.49 -56.04
C ARG A 541 15.75 -0.63 -56.23
N SER A 542 14.93 -0.05 -55.35
CA SER A 542 13.48 -0.21 -55.39
C SER A 542 12.79 0.82 -56.29
N THR A 543 13.31 2.05 -56.38
CA THR A 543 12.75 3.08 -57.25
C THR A 543 13.29 2.94 -58.66
N GLU A 544 12.45 3.13 -59.68
CA GLU A 544 12.90 3.19 -61.08
C GLU A 544 13.27 4.62 -61.51
N ASN A 545 13.00 5.64 -60.68
CA ASN A 545 13.20 7.03 -61.06
C ASN A 545 14.67 7.48 -60.86
N PRO A 546 15.39 7.86 -61.93
CA PRO A 546 16.80 8.25 -61.83
C PRO A 546 17.06 9.48 -60.94
N VAL A 547 16.09 10.40 -60.81
CA VAL A 547 16.19 11.57 -59.93
C VAL A 547 16.13 11.14 -58.47
N ILE A 548 15.18 10.26 -58.11
CA ILE A 548 15.05 9.73 -56.74
C ILE A 548 16.29 8.89 -56.38
N LYS A 549 16.77 8.04 -57.29
CA LYS A 549 18.03 7.29 -57.10
C LYS A 549 19.18 8.24 -56.82
N SER A 550 19.27 9.34 -57.56
CA SER A 550 20.33 10.36 -57.39
C SER A 550 20.29 11.05 -56.02
N ILE A 551 19.09 11.29 -55.46
CA ILE A 551 18.92 11.84 -54.10
C ILE A 551 19.47 10.87 -53.04
N TYR A 552 19.07 9.59 -53.11
CA TYR A 552 19.55 8.58 -52.16
C TYR A 552 21.06 8.30 -52.32
N LEU A 553 21.55 8.21 -53.56
CA LEU A 553 22.95 7.93 -53.84
C LEU A 553 23.87 9.06 -53.37
N ARG A 554 23.49 10.33 -53.61
CA ARG A 554 24.25 11.48 -53.10
C ARG A 554 24.44 11.36 -51.60
N LYS A 555 23.36 11.06 -50.87
CA LYS A 555 23.40 10.97 -49.41
C LYS A 555 24.16 9.73 -48.92
N TYR A 556 24.02 8.60 -49.61
CA TYR A 556 24.82 7.39 -49.36
C TYR A 556 26.33 7.66 -49.47
N ILE A 557 26.74 8.37 -50.51
CA ILE A 557 28.15 8.75 -50.73
C ILE A 557 28.59 9.72 -49.62
N GLU A 558 27.78 10.71 -49.27
CA GLU A 558 28.09 11.68 -48.22
C GLU A 558 28.44 11.01 -46.88
N VAL A 559 27.66 10.00 -46.50
CA VAL A 559 27.84 9.28 -45.23
C VAL A 559 29.02 8.32 -45.26
N ASN A 560 29.25 7.61 -46.38
CA ASN A 560 30.26 6.54 -46.44
C ASN A 560 31.63 6.99 -46.94
N ARG A 561 31.67 8.01 -47.81
CA ARG A 561 32.88 8.47 -48.52
C ARG A 561 33.15 9.97 -48.34
N GLY A 562 32.17 10.73 -47.84
CA GLY A 562 32.26 12.18 -47.72
C GLY A 562 31.90 12.89 -49.03
N LYS A 563 32.40 14.11 -49.20
CA LYS A 563 32.11 14.97 -50.37
C LYS A 563 33.15 14.75 -51.47
N ASP A 564 33.13 13.55 -52.06
CA ASP A 564 34.00 13.17 -53.18
C ASP A 564 33.47 13.68 -54.53
N LEU A 565 34.08 13.25 -55.63
CA LEU A 565 33.77 13.70 -56.98
C LEU A 565 32.34 13.34 -57.42
N ALA A 566 31.92 12.11 -57.15
CA ALA A 566 30.57 11.62 -57.43
C ALA A 566 29.53 12.35 -56.57
N TRP A 567 29.83 12.63 -55.29
CA TRP A 567 28.98 13.47 -54.46
C TRP A 567 28.80 14.87 -55.05
N HIS A 568 29.89 15.52 -55.49
CA HIS A 568 29.84 16.85 -56.09
C HIS A 568 28.98 16.86 -57.35
N LEU A 569 29.17 15.90 -58.24
CA LEU A 569 28.39 15.80 -59.48
C LEU A 569 26.88 15.59 -59.20
N LEU A 570 26.52 14.69 -58.28
CA LEU A 570 25.12 14.50 -57.87
C LEU A 570 24.54 15.72 -57.15
N SER A 571 25.34 16.39 -56.31
CA SER A 571 24.94 17.61 -55.63
C SER A 571 24.65 18.73 -56.64
N ASP A 572 25.52 18.93 -57.61
CA ASP A 572 25.35 19.95 -58.65
C ASP A 572 24.14 19.67 -59.55
N LEU A 573 23.86 18.40 -59.86
CA LEU A 573 22.65 17.98 -60.55
C LEU A 573 21.39 18.42 -59.79
N LEU A 574 21.33 18.11 -58.49
CA LEU A 574 20.16 18.43 -57.64
C LEU A 574 20.03 19.93 -57.37
N HIS A 575 21.12 20.70 -57.46
CA HIS A 575 21.10 22.17 -57.43
C HIS A 575 20.94 22.81 -58.82
N LYS A 576 20.58 22.03 -59.85
CA LYS A 576 20.30 22.49 -61.22
C LYS A 576 21.45 23.26 -61.86
N ARG A 577 22.71 22.89 -61.59
CA ARG A 577 23.87 23.61 -62.13
C ARG A 577 24.18 23.17 -63.55
N PRO A 578 24.16 24.07 -64.55
CA PRO A 578 24.54 23.72 -65.92
C PRO A 578 26.02 23.35 -66.07
N ARG A 579 26.85 23.85 -65.15
CA ARG A 579 28.29 23.60 -65.09
C ARG A 579 28.63 23.02 -63.72
N PRO A 580 28.95 21.73 -63.61
CA PRO A 580 29.34 21.09 -62.35
C PRO A 580 30.60 21.74 -61.77
N THR A 581 30.68 21.89 -60.44
CA THR A 581 31.76 22.55 -59.72
C THR A 581 32.16 21.84 -58.42
N ILE A 582 33.44 21.85 -58.07
CA ILE A 582 33.92 21.37 -56.76
C ILE A 582 33.84 22.49 -55.71
N GLY A 583 33.19 22.18 -54.58
CA GLY A 583 33.14 23.03 -53.39
C GLY A 583 32.35 24.34 -53.56
N GLN A 584 32.27 25.13 -52.48
CA GLN A 584 31.60 26.45 -52.49
C GLN A 584 32.35 27.51 -53.31
N ASN A 585 33.61 27.23 -53.69
CA ASN A 585 34.47 28.15 -54.42
C ASN A 585 34.21 28.14 -55.94
N GLY A 586 33.33 27.25 -56.44
CA GLY A 586 32.84 27.29 -57.81
C GLY A 586 33.87 26.89 -58.89
N VAL A 587 34.86 26.06 -58.56
CA VAL A 587 35.82 25.57 -59.56
C VAL A 587 35.12 24.54 -60.45
N GLU A 588 34.97 24.84 -61.74
CA GLU A 588 34.33 23.92 -62.71
C GLU A 588 35.09 22.58 -62.77
N LEU A 589 34.32 21.48 -62.76
CA LEU A 589 34.84 20.13 -62.95
C LEU A 589 35.39 19.98 -64.38
N SER A 590 36.56 19.35 -64.52
CA SER A 590 37.08 18.99 -65.86
C SER A 590 36.25 17.87 -66.49
N GLN A 591 36.32 17.73 -67.81
CA GLN A 591 35.63 16.66 -68.52
C GLN A 591 36.03 15.26 -68.00
N GLU A 592 37.33 15.05 -67.74
CA GLU A 592 37.85 13.80 -67.15
C GLU A 592 37.27 13.54 -65.75
N GLN A 593 37.10 14.58 -64.95
CA GLN A 593 36.48 14.48 -63.63
C GLN A 593 34.98 14.16 -63.71
N ILE A 594 34.27 14.75 -64.67
CA ILE A 594 32.84 14.44 -64.91
C ILE A 594 32.69 12.99 -65.36
N GLU A 595 33.55 12.52 -66.27
CA GLU A 595 33.54 11.14 -66.77
C GLU A 595 33.82 10.15 -65.63
N GLN A 596 34.86 10.39 -64.82
CA GLN A 596 35.16 9.55 -63.67
C GLN A 596 33.99 9.48 -62.67
N ALA A 597 33.42 10.62 -62.28
CA ALA A 597 32.28 10.65 -61.37
C ALA A 597 31.04 9.98 -61.97
N THR A 598 30.83 10.09 -63.29
CA THR A 598 29.72 9.45 -64.00
C THR A 598 29.88 7.93 -63.98
N GLU A 599 31.06 7.39 -64.25
CA GLU A 599 31.34 5.96 -64.18
C GLU A 599 31.06 5.40 -62.78
N GLU A 600 31.50 6.11 -61.73
CA GLU A 600 31.25 5.72 -60.34
C GLU A 600 29.74 5.73 -59.99
N ILE A 601 28.98 6.72 -60.49
CA ILE A 601 27.53 6.79 -60.28
C ILE A 601 26.82 5.66 -61.05
N GLN A 602 27.29 5.33 -62.25
CA GLN A 602 26.71 4.29 -63.10
C GLN A 602 26.82 2.88 -62.51
N GLU A 603 27.73 2.64 -61.56
CA GLU A 603 27.75 1.40 -60.78
C GLU A 603 26.45 1.18 -59.98
N PHE A 604 25.77 2.27 -59.60
CA PHE A 604 24.51 2.27 -58.85
C PHE A 604 23.30 2.59 -59.72
N ILE A 605 23.47 3.46 -60.73
CA ILE A 605 22.43 3.95 -61.62
C ILE A 605 22.91 3.79 -63.08
N PRO A 606 22.80 2.59 -63.68
CA PRO A 606 23.37 2.30 -65.01
C PRO A 606 22.95 3.28 -66.11
N GLU A 607 21.75 3.84 -66.01
CA GLU A 607 21.14 4.79 -66.93
C GLU A 607 21.52 6.26 -66.67
N PHE A 608 22.43 6.54 -65.74
CA PHE A 608 22.78 7.91 -65.35
C PHE A 608 23.51 8.66 -66.47
N ASP A 609 22.94 9.81 -66.86
CA ASP A 609 23.54 10.83 -67.73
C ASP A 609 23.25 12.20 -67.11
N TYR A 610 24.32 12.92 -66.73
CA TYR A 610 24.19 14.18 -66.02
C TYR A 610 23.33 15.20 -66.76
N PHE A 611 23.55 15.38 -68.06
CA PHE A 611 22.89 16.44 -68.83
C PHE A 611 21.44 16.08 -69.13
N GLN A 612 21.14 14.81 -69.43
CA GLN A 612 19.76 14.36 -69.62
C GLN A 612 18.92 14.43 -68.34
N LEU A 613 19.50 14.03 -67.20
CA LEU A 613 18.84 14.18 -65.91
C LEU A 613 18.70 15.67 -65.54
N LEU A 614 19.69 16.51 -65.85
CA LEU A 614 19.62 17.95 -65.58
C LEU A 614 18.44 18.60 -66.32
N ASP A 615 18.20 18.23 -67.58
CA ASP A 615 17.04 18.69 -68.34
C ASP A 615 15.73 18.29 -67.64
N THR A 616 15.68 17.09 -67.06
CA THR A 616 14.53 16.60 -66.29
C THR A 616 14.33 17.39 -64.99
N VAL A 617 15.38 17.59 -64.19
CA VAL A 617 15.32 18.33 -62.91
C VAL A 617 15.01 19.82 -63.13
N CYS A 618 15.43 20.39 -64.27
CA CYS A 618 15.08 21.75 -64.66
C CYS A 618 13.65 21.88 -65.21
N ASN A 619 13.04 20.79 -65.66
CA ASN A 619 11.67 20.78 -66.16
C ASN A 619 10.66 20.74 -65.02
N ARG A 620 10.10 21.90 -64.67
CA ARG A 620 9.11 22.04 -63.59
C ARG A 620 7.91 21.10 -63.75
N ALA A 621 7.37 20.95 -64.96
CA ALA A 621 6.20 20.08 -65.19
C ALA A 621 6.52 18.61 -64.93
N ALA A 622 7.70 18.15 -65.35
CA ALA A 622 8.16 16.78 -65.10
C ALA A 622 8.40 16.53 -63.60
N MET A 623 8.95 17.50 -62.88
CA MET A 623 9.19 17.39 -61.43
C MET A 623 7.89 17.45 -60.61
N ILE A 624 6.88 18.23 -61.03
CA ILE A 624 5.53 18.21 -60.42
C ILE A 624 4.84 16.87 -60.68
N ASP A 625 4.93 16.34 -61.90
CA ASP A 625 4.39 15.02 -62.23
C ASP A 625 5.05 13.93 -61.37
N LEU A 626 6.37 13.98 -61.21
CA LEU A 626 7.13 13.10 -60.32
C LEU A 626 6.70 13.23 -58.85
N TYR A 627 6.39 14.44 -58.37
CA TYR A 627 5.89 14.66 -57.02
C TYR A 627 4.56 13.92 -56.77
N TRP A 628 3.59 14.07 -57.68
CA TRP A 628 2.26 13.46 -57.52
C TRP A 628 2.26 11.94 -57.68
N HIS A 629 3.22 11.40 -58.44
CA HIS A 629 3.39 9.95 -58.64
C HIS A 629 4.37 9.30 -57.66
N SER A 630 4.96 10.06 -56.74
CA SER A 630 5.86 9.48 -55.73
C SER A 630 5.11 8.58 -54.74
N GLU A 631 5.77 7.53 -54.29
CA GLU A 631 5.11 6.45 -53.53
C GLU A 631 5.06 6.74 -52.02
N SER A 632 5.81 7.74 -51.54
CA SER A 632 5.87 8.09 -50.13
C SER A 632 5.95 9.59 -49.86
N ASN A 633 5.46 9.99 -48.69
CA ASN A 633 5.58 11.36 -48.19
C ASN A 633 7.03 11.83 -48.06
N TYR A 634 7.96 10.91 -47.80
CA TYR A 634 9.38 11.23 -47.75
C TYR A 634 9.90 11.65 -49.13
N GLU A 635 9.58 10.89 -50.18
CA GLU A 635 9.96 11.22 -51.56
C GLU A 635 9.29 12.51 -52.03
N LYS A 636 7.98 12.68 -51.77
CA LYS A 636 7.27 13.94 -51.99
C LYS A 636 8.04 15.12 -51.43
N LEU A 637 8.46 15.03 -50.16
CA LEU A 637 9.21 16.10 -49.51
C LEU A 637 10.58 16.34 -50.18
N GLN A 638 11.31 15.30 -50.59
CA GLN A 638 12.59 15.48 -51.29
C GLN A 638 12.40 16.16 -52.65
N ILE A 639 11.39 15.75 -53.42
CA ILE A 639 11.07 16.34 -54.72
C ILE A 639 10.63 17.80 -54.56
N TYR A 640 9.80 18.08 -53.56
CA TYR A 640 9.35 19.43 -53.24
C TYR A 640 10.52 20.37 -52.96
N ARG A 641 11.54 19.92 -52.19
CA ARG A 641 12.78 20.68 -51.94
C ARG A 641 13.57 21.00 -53.21
N LEU A 642 13.44 20.20 -54.26
CA LEU A 642 14.06 20.49 -55.56
C LEU A 642 13.24 21.49 -56.39
N LEU A 643 11.91 21.51 -56.21
CA LEU A 643 11.00 22.41 -56.93
C LEU A 643 11.04 23.85 -56.41
N TYR A 644 11.15 24.03 -55.10
CA TYR A 644 11.10 25.34 -54.45
C TYR A 644 12.40 25.63 -53.70
N ASP A 645 13.01 26.77 -53.98
CA ASP A 645 14.17 27.24 -53.23
C ASP A 645 13.75 27.70 -51.83
N ALA A 646 14.61 27.44 -50.85
CA ALA A 646 14.35 27.74 -49.44
C ALA A 646 14.04 29.22 -49.14
N THR A 647 14.24 30.15 -50.08
CA THR A 647 13.98 31.58 -49.91
C THR A 647 12.51 31.99 -50.02
N ASP A 648 11.66 31.14 -50.59
CA ASP A 648 10.28 31.50 -50.96
C ASP A 648 9.24 31.14 -49.89
N GLU A 649 9.68 30.59 -48.75
CA GLU A 649 8.82 30.10 -47.67
C GLU A 649 8.94 30.90 -46.38
N ASN A 650 7.89 30.87 -45.54
CA ASN A 650 7.96 31.36 -44.17
C ASN A 650 9.09 30.63 -43.41
N HIS A 651 9.88 31.36 -42.62
CA HIS A 651 11.03 30.88 -41.85
C HIS A 651 10.78 29.56 -41.09
N VAL A 652 9.57 29.34 -40.59
CA VAL A 652 9.20 28.11 -39.87
C VAL A 652 9.08 26.90 -40.81
N MET A 653 8.35 27.04 -41.93
CA MET A 653 8.23 25.97 -42.94
C MET A 653 9.57 25.70 -43.61
N ARG A 654 10.33 26.76 -43.93
CA ARG A 654 11.70 26.65 -44.43
C ARG A 654 12.57 25.80 -43.49
N LYS A 655 12.48 25.99 -42.17
CA LYS A 655 13.26 25.22 -41.21
C LYS A 655 12.81 23.75 -41.13
N PHE A 656 11.51 23.49 -41.10
CA PHE A 656 11.00 22.11 -41.09
C PHE A 656 11.36 21.36 -42.37
N ILE A 657 11.14 22.00 -43.51
CA ILE A 657 11.41 21.45 -44.83
C ILE A 657 12.91 21.28 -45.03
N ASN A 658 13.80 22.16 -44.56
CA ASN A 658 15.25 22.06 -44.85
C ASN A 658 16.12 21.43 -43.75
N GLU A 659 15.69 21.38 -42.49
CA GLU A 659 16.59 20.96 -41.39
C GLU A 659 16.03 19.78 -40.57
N THR A 660 14.73 19.76 -40.27
CA THR A 660 14.17 18.85 -39.25
C THR A 660 13.97 17.42 -39.74
N TYR A 661 13.65 17.22 -41.02
CA TYR A 661 13.41 15.88 -41.61
C TYR A 661 14.54 15.42 -42.53
N HIS A 662 15.73 16.01 -42.38
CA HIS A 662 16.93 15.32 -42.83
C HIS A 662 17.14 14.12 -41.90
N VAL A 663 17.02 12.92 -42.45
CA VAL A 663 17.11 11.59 -41.80
C VAL A 663 18.53 11.34 -41.25
N GLU A 664 19.09 12.26 -40.46
CA GLU A 664 20.53 12.35 -40.25
C GLU A 664 21.00 12.42 -38.80
N ASN A 665 20.16 12.73 -37.80
CA ASN A 665 20.76 13.26 -36.56
C ASN A 665 20.75 12.43 -35.29
N ASP A 666 19.97 11.35 -35.14
CA ASP A 666 19.85 10.74 -33.81
C ASP A 666 20.26 9.27 -33.67
N TYR A 667 20.06 8.41 -34.69
CA TYR A 667 20.29 6.97 -34.56
C TYR A 667 21.03 6.35 -35.75
N LEU A 668 21.94 5.41 -35.45
CA LEU A 668 22.67 4.63 -36.47
C LEU A 668 21.72 3.70 -37.26
N PHE A 669 20.67 3.22 -36.59
CA PHE A 669 19.63 2.35 -37.14
C PHE A 669 18.28 3.07 -37.14
N GLN A 670 17.47 2.83 -38.16
CA GLN A 670 16.16 3.44 -38.34
C GLN A 670 15.24 2.59 -39.23
N LEU A 671 13.98 3.00 -39.32
CA LEU A 671 13.01 2.42 -40.25
C LEU A 671 13.12 3.06 -41.63
N ASN A 672 12.75 2.31 -42.67
CA ASN A 672 12.66 2.86 -44.03
C ASN A 672 11.52 3.90 -44.10
N PRO A 673 11.81 5.20 -44.37
CA PRO A 673 10.78 6.24 -44.40
C PRO A 673 9.80 6.11 -45.57
N VAL A 674 10.12 5.30 -46.58
CA VAL A 674 9.20 4.95 -47.67
C VAL A 674 8.12 3.98 -47.18
N LEU A 675 8.50 3.05 -46.29
CA LEU A 675 7.59 2.04 -45.74
C LEU A 675 6.87 2.51 -44.48
N PHE A 676 7.51 3.35 -43.67
CA PHE A 676 7.00 3.85 -42.40
C PHE A 676 6.96 5.37 -42.46
N ASN A 677 5.75 5.94 -42.58
CA ASN A 677 5.56 7.36 -42.82
C ASN A 677 5.92 8.21 -41.58
N THR A 678 7.18 8.62 -41.46
CA THR A 678 7.66 9.47 -40.37
C THR A 678 7.43 10.96 -40.60
N ILE A 679 6.94 11.35 -41.79
CA ILE A 679 6.68 12.75 -42.13
C ILE A 679 5.25 13.11 -41.69
N PRO A 680 5.06 14.13 -40.83
CA PRO A 680 3.73 14.57 -40.44
C PRO A 680 2.87 15.01 -41.63
N ASN A 681 1.63 14.52 -41.67
CA ASN A 681 0.70 14.77 -42.78
C ASN A 681 0.48 16.27 -43.07
N TYR A 682 0.46 17.13 -42.04
CA TYR A 682 0.26 18.57 -42.24
C TYR A 682 1.37 19.24 -43.08
N ILE A 683 2.58 18.69 -43.10
CA ILE A 683 3.69 19.20 -43.92
C ILE A 683 3.41 18.88 -45.38
N ILE A 684 2.97 17.66 -45.66
CA ILE A 684 2.63 17.21 -47.01
C ILE A 684 1.39 17.93 -47.52
N ASP A 685 0.37 18.14 -46.68
CA ASP A 685 -0.81 18.93 -47.05
C ASP A 685 -0.43 20.35 -47.51
N GLU A 686 0.57 20.97 -46.87
CA GLU A 686 1.05 22.30 -47.27
C GLU A 686 1.88 22.26 -48.56
N CYS A 687 2.71 21.23 -48.75
CA CYS A 687 3.41 20.99 -50.02
C CYS A 687 2.42 20.77 -51.18
N ASP A 688 1.40 19.92 -50.97
CA ASP A 688 0.33 19.60 -51.92
C ASP A 688 -0.42 20.89 -52.30
N ARG A 689 -0.79 21.75 -51.33
CA ARG A 689 -1.41 23.06 -51.59
C ARG A 689 -0.52 23.99 -52.41
N THR A 690 0.77 24.04 -52.10
CA THR A 690 1.71 24.95 -52.76
C THR A 690 1.93 24.54 -54.21
N ILE A 691 2.03 23.23 -54.48
CA ILE A 691 2.14 22.68 -55.84
C ILE A 691 0.84 22.86 -56.62
N ALA A 692 -0.32 22.63 -56.00
CA ALA A 692 -1.62 22.80 -56.67
C ALA A 692 -1.93 24.26 -57.08
N ASN A 693 -1.33 25.23 -56.38
CA ASN A 693 -1.50 26.66 -56.65
C ASN A 693 -0.41 27.26 -57.56
N SER A 694 0.56 26.47 -58.02
CA SER A 694 1.69 26.91 -58.86
C SER A 694 1.60 26.39 -60.28
#